data_AF-A0A2U1IVA8-F1
#
_entry.id   AF-A0A2U1IVA8-F1
#
_cell.length_a   1.000
_cell.length_b   1.000
_cell.length_c   1.000
_cell.angle_alpha   90.00
_cell.angle_beta   90.00
_cell.angle_gamma   90.00
#
_symmetry.space_group_name_H-M   'P 1'
#
loop_
_entity.id
_entity.type
_entity.pdbx_description
1 polymer ?
#
loop_
_entity_poly.entity_id
_entity_poly.type
_entity_poly.pdbx_seq_one_letter_code
_entity_poly.pdbx_strand_id
1 'polypeptide(L)'
;MSQASGNKKETLNKKLQLASEHLKALAAENENLTHSLEVYTNKEIIWEDEKLELKKENQDLHEKNSVLQGEIDRLKTELALKIGELEEMKDVGSKSSHTPENESVELDKDIKMSNKSRRQTTLATSKGKSVGLAITKPDHKMEMSWEEFVQKLANVLNIKARKFKVGKNFCNEWQLLDLIMERETERQKSPIISRTKSNENDLESKKNVKEMEIKITNLNNSYKEKESMFKNFIEALKNIKEINVEEHGFEKREMDILLSIQNDLKKQKEQEVNTDQQINEEESSKKLEQALEEKRLLEVEYEMLLEKVGRMQDALKAKMKAESKELDRLRKQLATSNENEEKIKHKVLNLESLNMNLEENVKKSQLELIQAQETIAEIHYQAEYEQQLATDNINSLEISISNLKDEINAIKSDLESSIIAKNELENRNLQLQRDIGKLLNSQELWVEEQSIQNTTIQNLQNALELLQRGNESEMHDLLNQLNEERKKFEMEKQDLNIKMSKLEVEISESTTNVNLDDYDQLKHQLGEQATTIAQLRKQVFVLNEHLTESMRRIKDENDEYTLDRRVISSLFVSFFAMPYGDSKRYEVLQLISNILQLNEQQRQKIGLIRKAGRPTNADSDSGNSQENKFDQSMSDMWISYLLRESSQKK
;
A
#
# COMPACT_ATOMS: atom_id res chain seq x y z
N MET A 1 57.51 -12.03 1.51
CA MET A 1 56.60 -10.87 1.31
C MET A 1 55.64 -11.00 0.13
N SER A 2 56.02 -11.57 -1.03
CA SER A 2 55.20 -11.50 -2.27
C SER A 2 53.71 -11.92 -2.13
N GLN A 3 53.41 -13.06 -1.49
CA GLN A 3 52.02 -13.55 -1.32
C GLN A 3 51.09 -12.56 -0.59
N ALA A 4 51.60 -11.80 0.39
CA ALA A 4 50.81 -10.79 1.10
C ALA A 4 50.39 -9.58 0.23
N SER A 5 51.06 -9.38 -0.92
CA SER A 5 50.64 -8.39 -1.92
C SER A 5 49.49 -8.92 -2.78
N GLY A 6 49.51 -10.21 -3.14
CA GLY A 6 48.46 -10.87 -3.92
C GLY A 6 47.08 -10.77 -3.27
N ASN A 7 46.96 -11.25 -2.02
CA ASN A 7 45.70 -11.25 -1.30
C ASN A 7 45.13 -9.82 -1.09
N LYS A 8 46.00 -8.80 -0.97
CA LYS A 8 45.57 -7.40 -0.90
C LYS A 8 45.04 -6.87 -2.24
N LYS A 9 45.62 -7.26 -3.38
CA LYS A 9 45.07 -6.93 -4.71
C LYS A 9 43.74 -7.65 -4.98
N GLU A 10 43.64 -8.92 -4.62
CA GLU A 10 42.41 -9.70 -4.83
C GLU A 10 41.24 -9.18 -4.00
N THR A 11 41.48 -8.83 -2.73
CA THR A 11 40.45 -8.21 -1.86
C THR A 11 40.09 -6.79 -2.30
N LEU A 12 41.03 -6.02 -2.88
CA LEU A 12 40.71 -4.73 -3.51
C LEU A 12 39.81 -4.92 -4.74
N ASN A 13 40.14 -5.87 -5.63
CA ASN A 13 39.35 -6.16 -6.82
C ASN A 13 37.93 -6.62 -6.46
N LYS A 14 37.78 -7.49 -5.44
CA LYS A 14 36.46 -7.92 -4.94
C LYS A 14 35.64 -6.75 -4.39
N LYS A 15 36.26 -5.80 -3.68
CA LYS A 15 35.59 -4.56 -3.25
C LYS A 15 35.19 -3.65 -4.42
N LEU A 16 36.03 -3.54 -5.45
CA LEU A 16 35.77 -2.74 -6.64
C LEU A 16 34.65 -3.35 -7.49
N GLN A 17 34.58 -4.68 -7.60
CA GLN A 17 33.47 -5.39 -8.22
C GLN A 17 32.15 -5.14 -7.46
N LEU A 18 32.14 -5.34 -6.14
CA LEU A 18 30.95 -5.07 -5.31
C LEU A 18 30.49 -3.60 -5.40
N ALA A 19 31.43 -2.65 -5.47
CA ALA A 19 31.10 -1.24 -5.70
C ALA A 19 30.50 -0.99 -7.10
N SER A 20 31.01 -1.67 -8.13
CA SER A 20 30.45 -1.61 -9.49
C SER A 20 29.06 -2.23 -9.57
N GLU A 21 28.81 -3.33 -8.86
CA GLU A 21 27.50 -3.99 -8.77
C GLU A 21 26.49 -3.11 -8.01
N HIS A 22 26.91 -2.48 -6.91
CA HIS A 22 26.09 -1.52 -6.16
C HIS A 22 25.77 -0.24 -6.97
N LEU A 23 26.74 0.29 -7.74
CA LEU A 23 26.50 1.42 -8.65
C LEU A 23 25.53 1.04 -9.78
N LYS A 24 25.61 -0.19 -10.30
CA LYS A 24 24.67 -0.70 -11.30
C LYS A 24 23.26 -0.90 -10.73
N ALA A 25 23.14 -1.36 -9.48
CA ALA A 25 21.86 -1.46 -8.77
C ALA A 25 21.23 -0.07 -8.58
N LEU A 26 21.99 0.91 -8.07
CA LEU A 26 21.53 2.30 -7.95
C LEU A 26 21.15 2.92 -9.30
N ALA A 27 21.85 2.60 -10.39
CA ALA A 27 21.49 3.08 -11.72
C ALA A 27 20.11 2.55 -12.16
N ALA A 28 19.85 1.25 -11.98
CA ALA A 28 18.56 0.64 -12.28
C ALA A 28 17.43 1.13 -11.35
N GLU A 29 17.74 1.41 -10.08
CA GLU A 29 16.79 2.01 -9.13
C GLU A 29 16.39 3.43 -9.56
N ASN A 30 17.36 4.26 -9.97
CA ASN A 30 17.09 5.59 -10.51
C ASN A 30 16.31 5.56 -11.83
N GLU A 31 16.56 4.57 -12.69
CA GLU A 31 15.79 4.34 -13.92
C GLU A 31 14.33 3.98 -13.61
N ASN A 32 14.10 3.06 -12.67
CA ASN A 32 12.76 2.71 -12.18
C ASN A 32 12.04 3.89 -11.53
N LEU A 33 12.74 4.71 -10.74
CA LEU A 33 12.18 5.92 -10.12
C LEU A 33 11.82 6.96 -11.19
N THR A 34 12.66 7.13 -12.22
CA THR A 34 12.41 8.06 -13.34
C THR A 34 11.17 7.65 -14.13
N HIS A 35 11.03 6.37 -14.46
CA HIS A 35 9.83 5.85 -15.13
C HIS A 35 8.58 5.91 -14.25
N SER A 36 8.73 5.70 -12.92
CA SER A 36 7.63 5.87 -11.97
C SER A 36 7.14 7.33 -11.95
N LEU A 37 8.07 8.30 -11.90
CA LEU A 37 7.74 9.73 -11.97
C LEU A 37 7.05 10.10 -13.28
N GLU A 38 7.54 9.60 -14.42
CA GLU A 38 6.91 9.78 -15.74
C GLU A 38 5.46 9.27 -15.76
N VAL A 39 5.21 8.08 -15.19
CA VAL A 39 3.84 7.53 -15.04
C VAL A 39 2.97 8.39 -14.11
N TYR A 40 3.52 8.98 -13.05
CA TYR A 40 2.77 9.91 -12.19
C TYR A 40 2.45 11.23 -12.90
N THR A 41 3.41 11.84 -13.62
CA THR A 41 3.16 13.08 -14.38
C THR A 41 2.13 12.87 -15.49
N ASN A 42 2.14 11.71 -16.15
CA ASN A 42 1.13 11.39 -17.17
C ASN A 42 -0.28 11.23 -16.55
N LYS A 43 -0.40 10.68 -15.33
CA LYS A 43 -1.67 10.63 -14.59
C LYS A 43 -2.14 12.02 -14.13
N GLU A 44 -1.22 12.86 -13.68
CA GLU A 44 -1.53 14.24 -13.26
C GLU A 44 -2.09 15.09 -14.43
N ILE A 45 -1.53 14.93 -15.64
CA ILE A 45 -2.07 15.54 -16.87
C ILE A 45 -3.50 15.04 -17.15
N ILE A 46 -3.72 13.72 -17.15
CA ILE A 46 -5.04 13.11 -17.38
C ILE A 46 -6.08 13.62 -16.37
N TRP A 47 -5.71 13.74 -15.09
CA TRP A 47 -6.60 14.24 -14.05
C TRP A 47 -6.92 15.73 -14.18
N GLU A 48 -6.00 16.57 -14.66
CA GLU A 48 -6.31 17.98 -14.94
C GLU A 48 -7.20 18.14 -16.20
N ASP A 49 -7.03 17.29 -17.22
CA ASP A 49 -7.92 17.25 -18.40
C ASP A 49 -9.35 16.80 -18.02
N GLU A 50 -9.49 15.70 -17.26
CA GLU A 50 -10.78 15.21 -16.75
C GLU A 50 -11.49 16.26 -15.88
N LYS A 51 -10.73 16.93 -15.00
CA LYS A 51 -11.19 18.03 -14.15
C LYS A 51 -11.58 19.28 -14.96
N LEU A 52 -10.95 19.54 -16.11
CA LEU A 52 -11.33 20.60 -17.04
C LEU A 52 -12.65 20.27 -17.73
N GLU A 53 -12.84 19.02 -18.16
CA GLU A 53 -14.07 18.54 -18.79
C GLU A 53 -15.26 18.55 -17.81
N LEU A 54 -15.10 18.02 -16.59
CA LEU A 54 -16.11 18.10 -15.53
C LEU A 54 -16.46 19.55 -15.16
N LYS A 55 -15.49 20.47 -15.18
CA LYS A 55 -15.73 21.90 -14.95
C LYS A 55 -16.58 22.50 -16.07
N LYS A 56 -16.32 22.13 -17.34
CA LYS A 56 -17.11 22.56 -18.49
C LYS A 56 -18.54 22.00 -18.44
N GLU A 57 -18.72 20.72 -18.13
CA GLU A 57 -20.06 20.13 -17.96
C GLU A 57 -20.85 20.85 -16.86
N ASN A 58 -20.22 21.20 -15.74
CA ASN A 58 -20.85 22.00 -14.69
C ASN A 58 -21.27 23.41 -15.17
N GLN A 59 -20.54 24.02 -16.09
CA GLN A 59 -20.93 25.30 -16.71
C GLN A 59 -22.14 25.10 -17.65
N ASP A 60 -22.10 24.12 -18.55
CA ASP A 60 -23.22 23.76 -19.44
C ASP A 60 -24.49 23.42 -18.63
N LEU A 61 -24.36 22.70 -17.51
CA LEU A 61 -25.47 22.40 -16.59
C LEU A 61 -25.96 23.64 -15.86
N HIS A 62 -25.10 24.58 -15.49
CA HIS A 62 -25.53 25.83 -14.86
C HIS A 62 -26.30 26.73 -15.83
N GLU A 63 -25.85 26.83 -17.08
CA GLU A 63 -26.55 27.54 -18.16
C GLU A 63 -27.92 26.89 -18.45
N LYS A 64 -27.99 25.56 -18.60
CA LYS A 64 -29.26 24.82 -18.76
C LYS A 64 -30.22 25.08 -17.60
N ASN A 65 -29.75 25.10 -16.36
CA ASN A 65 -30.57 25.43 -15.19
C ASN A 65 -31.03 26.90 -15.20
N SER A 66 -30.20 27.84 -15.68
CA SER A 66 -30.58 29.26 -15.82
C SER A 66 -31.69 29.45 -16.86
N VAL A 67 -31.59 28.77 -18.01
CA VAL A 67 -32.63 28.76 -19.06
C VAL A 67 -33.94 28.16 -18.53
N LEU A 68 -33.87 27.01 -17.85
CA LEU A 68 -35.04 26.37 -17.24
C LEU A 68 -35.69 27.24 -16.16
N GLN A 69 -34.90 27.97 -15.36
CA GLN A 69 -35.41 28.91 -14.37
C GLN A 69 -36.13 30.10 -15.04
N GLY A 70 -35.57 30.62 -16.14
CA GLY A 70 -36.21 31.67 -16.94
C GLY A 70 -37.56 31.23 -17.53
N GLU A 71 -37.65 30.03 -18.08
CA GLU A 71 -38.92 29.50 -18.61
C GLU A 71 -39.93 29.16 -17.49
N ILE A 72 -39.47 28.70 -16.32
CA ILE A 72 -40.31 28.54 -15.13
C ILE A 72 -40.91 29.89 -14.70
N ASP A 73 -40.12 30.97 -14.68
CA ASP A 73 -40.60 32.29 -14.27
C ASP A 73 -41.50 32.93 -15.35
N ARG A 74 -41.25 32.68 -16.63
CA ARG A 74 -42.17 33.00 -17.73
C ARG A 74 -43.52 32.31 -17.55
N LEU A 75 -43.53 30.98 -17.34
CA LEU A 75 -44.76 30.21 -17.13
C LEU A 75 -45.53 30.66 -15.88
N LYS A 76 -44.84 31.11 -14.82
CA LYS A 76 -45.50 31.78 -13.68
C LYS A 76 -46.19 33.08 -14.08
N THR A 77 -45.56 33.92 -14.91
CA THR A 77 -46.19 35.17 -15.37
C THR A 77 -47.40 34.90 -16.27
N GLU A 78 -47.34 33.90 -17.14
CA GLU A 78 -48.46 33.49 -17.99
C GLU A 78 -49.62 32.90 -17.16
N LEU A 79 -49.31 32.06 -16.16
CA LEU A 79 -50.30 31.53 -15.22
C LEU A 79 -50.91 32.62 -14.34
N ALA A 80 -50.14 33.63 -13.91
CA ALA A 80 -50.65 34.78 -13.17
C ALA A 80 -51.59 35.65 -14.03
N LEU A 81 -51.27 35.87 -15.30
CA LEU A 81 -52.15 36.54 -16.27
C LEU A 81 -53.46 35.76 -16.47
N LYS A 82 -53.37 34.42 -16.62
CA LYS A 82 -54.57 33.57 -16.75
C LYS A 82 -55.43 33.52 -15.50
N ILE A 83 -54.86 33.64 -14.30
CA ILE A 83 -55.64 33.82 -13.06
C ILE A 83 -56.36 35.17 -13.08
N GLY A 84 -55.68 36.26 -13.48
CA GLY A 84 -56.30 37.57 -13.62
C GLY A 84 -57.48 37.59 -14.61
N GLU A 85 -57.31 37.00 -15.80
CA GLU A 85 -58.40 36.84 -16.78
C GLU A 85 -59.61 36.09 -16.20
N LEU A 86 -59.37 35.03 -15.41
CA LEU A 86 -60.43 34.25 -14.77
C LEU A 86 -61.13 35.00 -13.63
N GLU A 87 -60.42 35.85 -12.89
CA GLU A 87 -61.01 36.73 -11.87
C GLU A 87 -61.86 37.85 -12.50
N GLU A 88 -61.40 38.45 -13.61
CA GLU A 88 -62.21 39.41 -14.39
C GLU A 88 -63.49 38.75 -14.96
N MET A 89 -63.41 37.53 -15.50
CA MET A 89 -64.60 36.79 -15.95
C MET A 89 -65.58 36.46 -14.81
N LYS A 90 -65.08 36.22 -13.59
CA LYS A 90 -65.90 35.91 -12.41
C LYS A 90 -66.67 37.12 -11.89
N ASP A 91 -66.08 38.31 -11.94
CA ASP A 91 -66.77 39.57 -11.60
C ASP A 91 -67.84 39.94 -12.64
N VAL A 92 -67.66 39.58 -13.92
CA VAL A 92 -68.70 39.68 -14.95
C VAL A 92 -69.86 38.70 -14.68
N GLY A 93 -69.56 37.47 -14.28
CA GLY A 93 -70.58 36.45 -13.96
C GLY A 93 -71.44 36.78 -12.74
N SER A 94 -70.96 37.61 -11.82
CA SER A 94 -71.59 37.87 -10.52
C SER A 94 -72.79 38.85 -10.57
N LYS A 95 -73.41 39.07 -11.73
CA LYS A 95 -74.48 40.07 -11.96
C LYS A 95 -75.83 39.53 -12.43
N SER A 96 -76.08 38.22 -12.41
CA SER A 96 -77.37 37.67 -12.84
C SER A 96 -77.90 36.46 -12.05
N SER A 97 -79.21 36.49 -11.77
CA SER A 97 -80.09 35.43 -11.22
C SER A 97 -80.08 35.19 -9.70
N HIS A 98 -81.13 34.49 -9.21
CA HIS A 98 -81.57 34.45 -7.81
C HIS A 98 -81.53 33.04 -7.18
N THR A 99 -81.54 33.03 -5.85
CA THR A 99 -82.09 32.05 -4.89
C THR A 99 -83.35 31.27 -5.38
N PRO A 100 -83.66 30.04 -4.87
CA PRO A 100 -83.71 29.76 -3.42
C PRO A 100 -83.40 28.34 -2.85
N GLU A 101 -83.02 28.38 -1.55
CA GLU A 101 -83.43 27.53 -0.39
C GLU A 101 -83.22 25.99 -0.27
N ASN A 102 -82.75 25.65 0.95
CA ASN A 102 -83.05 24.51 1.85
C ASN A 102 -82.21 23.21 1.89
N GLU A 103 -81.95 22.81 3.16
CA GLU A 103 -81.57 21.48 3.72
C GLU A 103 -80.24 20.84 3.23
N SER A 104 -79.36 20.24 4.03
CA SER A 104 -79.35 19.75 5.43
C SER A 104 -77.99 20.07 6.10
N VAL A 105 -77.88 20.52 7.35
CA VAL A 105 -77.87 19.78 8.65
C VAL A 105 -76.67 18.83 8.86
N GLU A 106 -75.87 19.16 9.89
CA GLU A 106 -74.89 18.36 10.67
C GLU A 106 -73.83 17.47 9.98
N LEU A 107 -72.56 17.84 10.17
CA LEU A 107 -71.67 17.17 11.15
C LEU A 107 -70.33 17.92 11.31
N ASP A 108 -70.15 18.63 12.42
CA ASP A 108 -68.86 19.23 12.83
C ASP A 108 -68.69 19.16 14.35
N LYS A 109 -67.68 18.40 14.81
CA LYS A 109 -67.22 18.31 16.20
C LYS A 109 -65.94 17.48 16.32
N ASP A 110 -65.16 17.82 17.35
CA ASP A 110 -64.14 16.99 18.01
C ASP A 110 -62.98 16.48 17.13
N ILE A 111 -61.74 16.99 17.25
CA ILE A 111 -61.01 17.33 18.48
C ILE A 111 -60.03 18.49 18.29
N LYS A 112 -60.08 19.46 19.22
CA LYS A 112 -58.91 20.27 19.59
C LYS A 112 -58.07 19.48 20.58
N MET A 113 -56.74 19.37 20.39
CA MET A 113 -55.70 19.52 21.43
C MET A 113 -54.33 18.96 20.97
N SER A 114 -53.40 19.86 20.64
CA SER A 114 -52.01 19.86 21.15
C SER A 114 -51.21 20.90 20.37
N ASN A 115 -50.79 21.98 21.02
CA ASN A 115 -50.01 23.02 20.34
C ASN A 115 -49.08 23.76 21.33
N LYS A 116 -47.85 23.25 21.52
CA LYS A 116 -46.77 24.01 22.18
C LYS A 116 -45.36 23.45 21.94
N SER A 117 -44.46 24.37 21.56
CA SER A 117 -42.99 24.30 21.69
C SER A 117 -42.19 23.37 20.74
N ARG A 118 -40.93 23.68 20.35
CA ARG A 118 -40.25 25.00 20.20
C ARG A 118 -38.91 24.84 19.42
N ARG A 119 -38.78 25.53 18.28
CA ARG A 119 -37.53 26.01 17.60
C ARG A 119 -36.42 25.02 17.15
N GLN A 120 -36.26 25.01 15.82
CA GLN A 120 -35.01 25.28 15.04
C GLN A 120 -33.88 24.24 14.88
N THR A 121 -33.34 24.22 13.64
CA THR A 121 -32.15 23.50 13.13
C THR A 121 -32.32 21.97 12.99
N THR A 122 -31.72 21.26 12.02
CA THR A 122 -30.69 21.58 11.01
C THR A 122 -31.12 21.24 9.55
N LEU A 123 -30.14 21.14 8.64
CA LEU A 123 -30.16 21.10 7.17
C LEU A 123 -31.07 20.05 6.48
N ALA A 124 -31.33 20.33 5.20
CA ALA A 124 -32.07 19.48 4.27
C ALA A 124 -31.24 18.34 3.67
N THR A 125 -31.90 17.22 3.34
CA THR A 125 -31.78 16.50 2.05
C THR A 125 -32.98 15.57 1.84
N SER A 126 -33.87 15.91 0.91
CA SER A 126 -34.71 14.95 0.16
C SER A 126 -35.40 15.66 -1.00
N LYS A 127 -35.22 15.17 -2.23
CA LYS A 127 -35.99 15.55 -3.42
C LYS A 127 -36.47 14.29 -4.13
N GLY A 128 -37.44 13.61 -3.52
CA GLY A 128 -38.29 12.69 -4.28
C GLY A 128 -39.11 13.50 -5.28
N LYS A 129 -38.78 13.42 -6.57
CA LYS A 129 -39.60 13.95 -7.67
C LYS A 129 -40.18 12.79 -8.46
N SER A 130 -41.46 12.53 -8.26
CA SER A 130 -42.28 11.93 -9.31
C SER A 130 -42.37 12.91 -10.49
N VAL A 131 -42.30 12.39 -11.71
CA VAL A 131 -42.67 13.09 -12.94
C VAL A 131 -43.51 12.11 -13.74
N GLY A 132 -44.78 12.44 -13.94
CA GLY A 132 -45.68 11.64 -14.79
C GLY A 132 -45.45 11.90 -16.28
N LEU A 133 -46.14 11.13 -17.12
CA LEU A 133 -46.11 11.26 -18.58
C LEU A 133 -46.32 12.71 -19.04
N ALA A 134 -45.44 13.17 -19.92
CA ALA A 134 -45.68 14.28 -20.83
C ALA A 134 -45.56 13.75 -22.26
N ILE A 135 -46.69 13.58 -22.94
CA ILE A 135 -46.73 13.04 -24.31
C ILE A 135 -46.12 14.07 -25.27
N THR A 136 -44.99 13.75 -25.87
CA THR A 136 -44.45 14.45 -27.03
C THR A 136 -44.11 13.42 -28.11
N LYS A 137 -44.55 13.66 -29.35
CA LYS A 137 -44.23 12.80 -30.50
C LYS A 137 -42.90 13.26 -31.12
N PRO A 138 -41.89 12.39 -31.26
CA PRO A 138 -40.75 12.64 -32.11
C PRO A 138 -40.92 11.93 -33.46
N ASP A 139 -41.18 12.68 -34.54
CA ASP A 139 -40.95 12.17 -35.89
C ASP A 139 -39.44 12.00 -36.11
N HIS A 140 -38.93 10.79 -35.87
CA HIS A 140 -37.55 10.40 -36.15
C HIS A 140 -37.51 9.12 -37.00
N LYS A 141 -37.23 9.29 -38.30
CA LYS A 141 -36.79 8.19 -39.16
C LYS A 141 -35.48 7.62 -38.64
N MET A 142 -35.50 6.42 -38.08
CA MET A 142 -34.29 5.60 -37.95
C MET A 142 -33.93 5.01 -39.32
N GLU A 143 -33.00 5.66 -40.03
CA GLU A 143 -32.30 5.03 -41.15
C GLU A 143 -31.18 4.11 -40.61
N MET A 144 -31.57 2.90 -40.16
CA MET A 144 -30.59 1.82 -39.91
C MET A 144 -29.90 1.41 -41.21
N SER A 145 -28.60 1.14 -41.14
CA SER A 145 -27.87 0.56 -42.29
C SER A 145 -28.36 -0.85 -42.61
N TRP A 146 -28.31 -1.23 -43.89
CA TRP A 146 -28.61 -2.60 -44.34
C TRP A 146 -27.67 -3.63 -43.68
N GLU A 147 -26.40 -3.30 -43.43
CA GLU A 147 -25.50 -4.14 -42.63
C GLU A 147 -26.01 -4.38 -41.20
N GLU A 148 -26.54 -3.35 -40.54
CA GLU A 148 -27.05 -3.41 -39.17
C GLU A 148 -28.30 -4.29 -39.08
N PHE A 149 -29.20 -4.14 -40.06
CA PHE A 149 -30.41 -4.96 -40.19
C PHE A 149 -30.06 -6.44 -40.38
N VAL A 150 -29.07 -6.75 -41.24
CA VAL A 150 -28.57 -8.12 -41.46
C VAL A 150 -27.92 -8.70 -40.21
N GLN A 151 -27.12 -7.92 -39.47
CA GLN A 151 -26.50 -8.39 -38.24
C GLN A 151 -27.53 -8.65 -37.12
N LYS A 152 -28.53 -7.79 -36.98
CA LYS A 152 -29.65 -8.00 -36.05
C LYS A 152 -30.46 -9.25 -36.42
N LEU A 153 -30.81 -9.45 -37.70
CA LEU A 153 -31.47 -10.67 -38.19
C LEU A 153 -30.63 -11.94 -37.99
N ALA A 154 -29.33 -11.91 -38.28
CA ALA A 154 -28.44 -13.07 -38.12
C ALA A 154 -28.33 -13.52 -36.65
N ASN A 155 -28.34 -12.56 -35.71
CA ASN A 155 -28.37 -12.82 -34.27
C ASN A 155 -29.71 -13.42 -33.83
N VAL A 156 -30.85 -12.84 -34.26
CA VAL A 156 -32.20 -13.36 -33.95
C VAL A 156 -32.42 -14.78 -34.49
N LEU A 157 -31.86 -15.09 -35.67
CA LEU A 157 -31.97 -16.42 -36.30
C LEU A 157 -30.92 -17.44 -35.82
N ASN A 158 -30.07 -17.06 -34.87
CA ASN A 158 -29.04 -17.87 -34.20
C ASN A 158 -28.26 -18.77 -35.17
N ILE A 159 -27.63 -18.15 -36.17
CA ILE A 159 -26.85 -18.84 -37.21
C ILE A 159 -25.37 -18.85 -36.80
N LYS A 160 -24.76 -20.03 -36.64
CA LYS A 160 -23.31 -20.15 -36.35
C LYS A 160 -22.50 -19.49 -37.48
N ALA A 161 -21.78 -18.42 -37.14
CA ALA A 161 -21.11 -17.48 -38.05
C ALA A 161 -19.98 -18.03 -38.98
N ARG A 162 -19.85 -19.36 -39.16
CA ARG A 162 -18.78 -19.99 -39.96
C ARG A 162 -19.03 -20.06 -41.48
N LYS A 163 -20.14 -19.52 -42.01
CA LYS A 163 -20.42 -19.46 -43.46
C LYS A 163 -20.43 -18.05 -44.08
N PHE A 164 -20.52 -16.98 -43.29
CA PHE A 164 -20.34 -15.61 -43.81
C PHE A 164 -18.85 -15.25 -43.86
N LYS A 165 -18.18 -15.58 -44.96
CA LYS A 165 -16.87 -14.98 -45.29
C LYS A 165 -17.09 -13.58 -45.84
N VAL A 166 -16.79 -12.55 -45.05
CA VAL A 166 -16.74 -11.17 -45.52
C VAL A 166 -15.60 -11.04 -46.53
N GLY A 167 -15.92 -10.76 -47.79
CA GLY A 167 -14.94 -10.64 -48.87
C GLY A 167 -15.59 -10.44 -50.24
N LYS A 168 -15.80 -9.16 -50.61
CA LYS A 168 -16.19 -8.64 -51.93
C LYS A 168 -16.86 -9.65 -52.89
N ASN A 169 -18.11 -9.99 -52.62
CA ASN A 169 -19.16 -10.25 -53.61
C ASN A 169 -20.52 -10.20 -52.90
N PHE A 170 -21.56 -9.75 -53.61
CA PHE A 170 -22.90 -9.58 -53.06
C PHE A 170 -23.53 -10.94 -52.74
N CYS A 171 -24.10 -11.09 -51.54
CA CYS A 171 -25.19 -12.04 -51.34
C CYS A 171 -26.45 -11.43 -51.95
N ASN A 172 -26.99 -12.03 -53.00
CA ASN A 172 -28.20 -11.51 -53.62
C ASN A 172 -29.42 -11.79 -52.74
N GLU A 173 -30.38 -10.86 -52.72
CA GLU A 173 -31.62 -10.90 -51.93
C GLU A 173 -32.38 -12.24 -52.06
N TRP A 174 -32.41 -12.79 -53.28
CA TRP A 174 -32.99 -14.10 -53.60
C TRP A 174 -32.28 -15.28 -52.92
N GLN A 175 -30.96 -15.25 -52.74
CA GLN A 175 -30.21 -16.31 -52.06
C GLN A 175 -30.47 -16.31 -50.55
N LEU A 176 -30.84 -15.14 -49.98
CA LEU A 176 -31.30 -15.07 -48.60
C LEU A 176 -32.71 -15.66 -48.45
N LEU A 177 -33.61 -15.40 -49.41
CA LEU A 177 -34.93 -16.04 -49.47
C LEU A 177 -34.84 -17.56 -49.61
N ASP A 178 -34.02 -18.08 -50.53
CA ASP A 178 -33.84 -19.53 -50.71
C ASP A 178 -33.35 -20.21 -49.43
N LEU A 179 -32.36 -19.61 -48.74
CA LEU A 179 -31.84 -20.14 -47.47
C LEU A 179 -32.85 -20.07 -46.30
N ILE A 180 -33.79 -19.13 -46.33
CA ILE A 180 -34.90 -19.07 -45.37
C ILE A 180 -35.91 -20.18 -45.71
N MET A 181 -36.34 -20.28 -46.97
CA MET A 181 -37.29 -21.29 -47.44
C MET A 181 -36.79 -22.72 -47.20
N GLU A 182 -35.52 -23.01 -47.50
CA GLU A 182 -34.91 -24.32 -47.26
C GLU A 182 -34.98 -24.69 -45.76
N ARG A 183 -34.59 -23.77 -44.87
CA ARG A 183 -34.60 -23.97 -43.41
C ARG A 183 -36.01 -24.13 -42.83
N GLU A 184 -37.01 -23.44 -43.37
CA GLU A 184 -38.40 -23.61 -42.96
C GLU A 184 -38.95 -24.98 -43.41
N THR A 185 -38.52 -25.52 -44.56
CA THR A 185 -38.86 -26.90 -44.95
C THR A 185 -38.12 -27.98 -44.15
N GLU A 186 -36.94 -27.70 -43.59
CA GLU A 186 -36.27 -28.58 -42.63
C GLU A 186 -37.00 -28.62 -41.28
N ARG A 187 -37.45 -27.45 -40.78
CA ARG A 187 -38.26 -27.33 -39.56
C ARG A 187 -39.53 -28.19 -39.60
N GLN A 188 -40.19 -28.28 -40.75
CA GLN A 188 -41.40 -29.07 -40.96
C GLN A 188 -41.18 -30.60 -40.96
N LYS A 189 -39.93 -31.10 -40.94
CA LYS A 189 -39.60 -32.54 -41.15
C LYS A 189 -39.06 -33.28 -39.93
N SER A 190 -38.93 -32.63 -38.76
CA SER A 190 -38.33 -33.23 -37.55
C SER A 190 -39.37 -33.64 -36.50
N PRO A 191 -39.53 -34.93 -36.14
CA PRO A 191 -40.51 -35.37 -35.15
C PRO A 191 -40.01 -35.18 -33.71
N ILE A 192 -40.75 -34.42 -32.88
CA ILE A 192 -40.46 -34.23 -31.46
C ILE A 192 -41.26 -35.21 -30.60
N ILE A 193 -40.57 -36.03 -29.80
CA ILE A 193 -41.17 -37.07 -28.97
C ILE A 193 -41.26 -36.62 -27.49
N SER A 194 -42.50 -36.52 -27.01
CA SER A 194 -42.94 -36.56 -25.60
C SER A 194 -42.42 -35.51 -24.59
N ARG A 195 -43.35 -34.75 -24.00
CA ARG A 195 -43.87 -35.08 -22.65
C ARG A 195 -45.19 -34.38 -22.30
N THR A 196 -46.29 -35.10 -22.57
CA THR A 196 -47.58 -35.10 -21.84
C THR A 196 -47.91 -33.96 -20.85
N LYS A 197 -48.97 -33.18 -21.13
CA LYS A 197 -50.26 -33.19 -20.39
C LYS A 197 -51.24 -32.06 -20.83
N SER A 198 -51.87 -32.17 -22.02
CA SER A 198 -53.03 -31.32 -22.40
C SER A 198 -53.75 -31.68 -23.73
N ASN A 199 -53.61 -32.92 -24.25
CA ASN A 199 -54.11 -33.25 -25.60
C ASN A 199 -55.47 -33.98 -25.61
N GLU A 200 -56.55 -33.22 -25.54
CA GLU A 200 -57.85 -33.62 -26.11
C GLU A 200 -58.31 -32.58 -27.15
N ASN A 201 -58.35 -31.30 -26.79
CA ASN A 201 -58.81 -30.18 -27.65
C ASN A 201 -58.09 -30.09 -29.02
N ASP A 202 -56.79 -30.42 -29.09
CA ASP A 202 -55.98 -30.27 -30.31
C ASP A 202 -56.36 -31.24 -31.44
N LEU A 203 -57.00 -32.39 -31.13
CA LEU A 203 -57.55 -33.27 -32.16
C LEU A 203 -58.81 -32.68 -32.80
N GLU A 204 -59.63 -31.97 -32.01
CA GLU A 204 -60.88 -31.37 -32.47
C GLU A 204 -60.60 -30.18 -33.39
N SER A 205 -59.67 -29.30 -33.00
CA SER A 205 -59.18 -28.21 -33.85
C SER A 205 -58.66 -28.71 -35.20
N LYS A 206 -57.87 -29.80 -35.21
CA LYS A 206 -57.31 -30.38 -36.45
C LYS A 206 -58.33 -31.12 -37.32
N LYS A 207 -59.44 -31.62 -36.75
CA LYS A 207 -60.60 -32.06 -37.52
C LYS A 207 -61.34 -30.87 -38.13
N ASN A 208 -61.67 -29.86 -37.32
CA ASN A 208 -62.45 -28.69 -37.74
C ASN A 208 -61.76 -27.90 -38.86
N VAL A 209 -60.43 -27.74 -38.81
CA VAL A 209 -59.67 -27.12 -39.92
C VAL A 209 -59.79 -27.92 -41.21
N LYS A 210 -59.58 -29.25 -41.18
CA LYS A 210 -59.74 -30.10 -42.37
C LYS A 210 -61.18 -30.15 -42.88
N GLU A 211 -62.16 -30.11 -42.00
CA GLU A 211 -63.57 -30.05 -42.40
C GLU A 211 -63.93 -28.70 -43.02
N MET A 212 -63.32 -27.60 -42.56
CA MET A 212 -63.42 -26.29 -43.21
C MET A 212 -62.71 -26.28 -44.57
N GLU A 213 -61.53 -26.88 -44.73
CA GLU A 213 -60.87 -27.04 -46.04
C GLU A 213 -61.74 -27.84 -47.03
N ILE A 214 -62.37 -28.93 -46.57
CA ILE A 214 -63.32 -29.73 -47.36
C ILE A 214 -64.58 -28.93 -47.70
N LYS A 215 -65.11 -28.12 -46.77
CA LYS A 215 -66.25 -27.22 -47.02
C LYS A 215 -65.89 -26.11 -48.02
N ILE A 216 -64.71 -25.51 -47.93
CA ILE A 216 -64.23 -24.46 -48.85
C ILE A 216 -63.99 -25.02 -50.25
N THR A 217 -63.40 -26.21 -50.37
CA THR A 217 -63.21 -26.88 -51.67
C THR A 217 -64.53 -27.31 -52.31
N ASN A 218 -65.46 -27.85 -51.53
CA ASN A 218 -66.82 -28.17 -52.01
C ASN A 218 -67.61 -26.92 -52.41
N LEU A 219 -67.48 -25.81 -51.67
CA LEU A 219 -68.07 -24.52 -52.07
C LEU A 219 -67.47 -24.01 -53.38
N ASN A 220 -66.14 -24.00 -53.54
CA ASN A 220 -65.49 -23.61 -54.78
C ASN A 220 -65.88 -24.49 -55.98
N ASN A 221 -66.08 -25.80 -55.77
CA ASN A 221 -66.59 -26.68 -56.81
C ASN A 221 -68.05 -26.36 -57.15
N SER A 222 -68.92 -26.13 -56.17
CA SER A 222 -70.31 -25.71 -56.41
C SER A 222 -70.41 -24.33 -57.09
N TYR A 223 -69.50 -23.40 -56.80
CA TYR A 223 -69.39 -22.14 -57.54
C TYR A 223 -68.98 -22.36 -58.99
N LYS A 224 -68.00 -23.24 -59.28
CA LYS A 224 -67.63 -23.61 -60.66
C LYS A 224 -68.75 -24.32 -61.41
N GLU A 225 -69.50 -25.21 -60.75
CA GLU A 225 -70.69 -25.85 -61.32
C GLU A 225 -71.77 -24.82 -61.66
N LYS A 226 -72.05 -23.87 -60.75
CA LYS A 226 -72.98 -22.77 -61.01
C LYS A 226 -72.50 -21.85 -62.13
N GLU A 227 -71.21 -21.55 -62.21
CA GLU A 227 -70.62 -20.76 -63.29
C GLU A 227 -70.71 -21.50 -64.64
N SER A 228 -70.50 -22.81 -64.66
CA SER A 228 -70.72 -23.66 -65.83
C SER A 228 -72.21 -23.71 -66.23
N MET A 229 -73.13 -23.82 -65.27
CA MET A 229 -74.57 -23.73 -65.53
C MET A 229 -74.96 -22.35 -66.05
N PHE A 230 -74.36 -21.26 -65.56
CA PHE A 230 -74.58 -19.91 -66.09
C PHE A 230 -74.06 -19.74 -67.51
N LYS A 231 -72.91 -20.34 -67.86
CA LYS A 231 -72.40 -20.37 -69.23
C LYS A 231 -73.33 -21.14 -70.16
N ASN A 232 -73.74 -22.34 -69.76
CA ASN A 232 -74.73 -23.14 -70.50
C ASN A 232 -76.09 -22.43 -70.62
N PHE A 233 -76.51 -21.66 -69.61
CA PHE A 233 -77.74 -20.87 -69.64
C PHE A 233 -77.64 -19.65 -70.56
N ILE A 234 -76.51 -18.95 -70.59
CA ILE A 234 -76.24 -17.88 -71.57
C ILE A 234 -76.20 -18.43 -72.99
N GLU A 235 -75.63 -19.62 -73.20
CA GLU A 235 -75.61 -20.29 -74.51
C GLU A 235 -77.01 -20.77 -74.93
N ALA A 236 -77.83 -21.27 -73.99
CA ALA A 236 -79.25 -21.55 -74.23
C ALA A 236 -80.05 -20.29 -74.57
N LEU A 237 -79.86 -19.17 -73.84
CA LEU A 237 -80.47 -17.89 -74.14
C LEU A 237 -80.04 -17.33 -75.51
N LYS A 238 -78.80 -17.57 -75.92
CA LYS A 238 -78.31 -17.20 -77.25
C LYS A 238 -79.02 -18.00 -78.34
N ASN A 239 -79.14 -19.32 -78.18
CA ASN A 239 -79.87 -20.19 -79.11
C ASN A 239 -81.37 -19.81 -79.19
N ILE A 240 -82.02 -19.48 -78.06
CA ILE A 240 -83.40 -18.99 -78.04
C ILE A 240 -83.51 -17.66 -78.80
N LYS A 241 -82.51 -16.77 -78.70
CA LYS A 241 -82.50 -15.48 -79.40
C LYS A 241 -82.31 -15.61 -80.92
N GLU A 242 -81.62 -16.65 -81.39
CA GLU A 242 -81.45 -16.93 -82.82
C GLU A 242 -82.69 -17.61 -83.46
N ILE A 243 -83.56 -18.23 -82.67
CA ILE A 243 -84.80 -18.90 -83.15
C ILE A 243 -85.99 -17.92 -83.25
N ASN A 244 -85.99 -16.82 -82.51
CA ASN A 244 -87.19 -16.01 -82.26
C ASN A 244 -87.31 -14.73 -83.12
N VAL A 245 -86.95 -14.80 -84.42
CA VAL A 245 -86.92 -13.65 -85.36
C VAL A 245 -88.07 -13.66 -86.38
N GLU A 246 -88.77 -14.78 -86.56
CA GLU A 246 -89.86 -14.91 -87.56
C GLU A 246 -91.26 -15.15 -86.95
N GLU A 247 -91.80 -14.22 -86.14
CA GLU A 247 -93.26 -14.15 -85.95
C GLU A 247 -93.77 -12.77 -85.47
N HIS A 248 -94.07 -11.88 -86.42
CA HIS A 248 -94.89 -10.65 -86.22
C HIS A 248 -95.67 -10.36 -87.51
N GLY A 249 -96.78 -11.08 -87.72
CA GLY A 249 -97.45 -11.12 -89.03
C GLY A 249 -98.96 -11.41 -89.04
N PHE A 250 -99.68 -11.21 -87.93
CA PHE A 250 -101.07 -11.68 -87.79
C PHE A 250 -102.16 -10.62 -87.51
N GLU A 251 -101.87 -9.32 -87.63
CA GLU A 251 -102.89 -8.24 -87.53
C GLU A 251 -103.26 -7.63 -88.90
N LYS A 252 -103.25 -8.43 -89.97
CA LYS A 252 -103.49 -7.96 -91.35
C LYS A 252 -104.44 -8.82 -92.18
N ARG A 253 -105.37 -9.54 -91.52
CA ARG A 253 -106.42 -10.34 -92.18
C ARG A 253 -107.84 -10.07 -91.67
N GLU A 254 -108.01 -9.55 -90.46
CA GLU A 254 -109.35 -9.28 -89.90
C GLU A 254 -110.00 -8.01 -90.48
N MET A 255 -109.19 -7.03 -90.92
CA MET A 255 -109.69 -5.77 -91.51
C MET A 255 -110.34 -5.98 -92.90
N ASP A 256 -109.85 -6.92 -93.69
CA ASP A 256 -110.39 -7.22 -95.03
C ASP A 256 -111.72 -7.98 -94.96
N ILE A 257 -111.91 -8.81 -93.92
CA ILE A 257 -113.14 -9.60 -93.71
C ILE A 257 -114.33 -8.69 -93.39
N LEU A 258 -114.11 -7.64 -92.59
CA LEU A 258 -115.14 -6.65 -92.25
C LEU A 258 -115.57 -5.79 -93.45
N LEU A 259 -114.68 -5.54 -94.42
CA LEU A 259 -115.03 -4.82 -95.65
C LEU A 259 -115.88 -5.67 -96.62
N SER A 260 -115.79 -7.00 -96.61
CA SER A 260 -116.64 -7.85 -97.45
C SER A 260 -118.09 -7.80 -97.00
N ILE A 261 -118.34 -8.07 -95.71
CA ILE A 261 -119.68 -8.25 -95.14
C ILE A 261 -120.55 -6.98 -95.30
N GLN A 262 -119.93 -5.80 -95.28
CA GLN A 262 -120.61 -4.52 -95.48
C GLN A 262 -121.03 -4.26 -96.95
N ASN A 263 -120.43 -4.95 -97.92
CA ASN A 263 -120.78 -4.82 -99.35
C ASN A 263 -121.84 -5.84 -99.79
N ASP A 264 -121.83 -7.05 -99.24
CA ASP A 264 -122.76 -8.11 -99.65
C ASP A 264 -124.22 -7.82 -99.23
N LEU A 265 -124.42 -7.19 -98.07
CA LEU A 265 -125.74 -6.74 -97.61
C LEU A 265 -126.35 -5.58 -98.44
N LYS A 266 -125.59 -4.99 -99.38
CA LYS A 266 -126.06 -3.90 -100.25
C LYS A 266 -126.52 -4.34 -101.64
N LYS A 267 -126.56 -5.65 -101.92
CA LYS A 267 -126.89 -6.20 -103.26
C LYS A 267 -128.15 -7.09 -103.34
N GLN A 268 -128.99 -7.12 -102.30
CA GLN A 268 -130.16 -8.03 -102.23
C GLN A 268 -131.51 -7.36 -101.92
N LYS A 269 -131.73 -6.09 -102.32
CA LYS A 269 -133.07 -5.48 -102.38
C LYS A 269 -133.24 -4.48 -103.52
N GLU A 270 -133.65 -4.96 -104.69
CA GLU A 270 -134.58 -4.29 -105.62
C GLU A 270 -135.01 -5.27 -106.74
N GLN A 271 -136.14 -4.99 -107.41
CA GLN A 271 -136.89 -5.85 -108.35
C GLN A 271 -137.54 -7.09 -107.68
N GLU A 272 -138.82 -7.09 -107.23
CA GLU A 272 -140.14 -6.90 -107.91
C GLU A 272 -140.73 -8.25 -108.45
N VAL A 273 -141.91 -8.75 -108.01
CA VAL A 273 -143.34 -8.28 -108.09
C VAL A 273 -143.99 -8.68 -109.44
N ASN A 274 -145.28 -9.07 -109.56
CA ASN A 274 -146.45 -9.10 -108.63
C ASN A 274 -146.95 -10.56 -108.33
N THR A 275 -148.20 -11.08 -108.47
CA THR A 275 -149.50 -10.59 -109.02
C THR A 275 -150.72 -11.39 -108.50
N ASP A 276 -151.71 -10.70 -107.90
CA ASP A 276 -153.18 -10.66 -108.15
C ASP A 276 -154.00 -11.85 -108.74
N GLN A 277 -155.33 -12.03 -108.54
CA GLN A 277 -156.38 -11.55 -107.59
C GLN A 277 -157.74 -12.27 -107.85
N GLN A 278 -158.61 -12.41 -106.83
CA GLN A 278 -160.08 -12.72 -106.90
C GLN A 278 -160.44 -14.14 -107.48
N ILE A 279 -161.62 -14.79 -107.33
CA ILE A 279 -163.05 -14.44 -107.10
C ILE A 279 -163.75 -15.52 -106.21
N ASN A 280 -164.96 -15.23 -105.66
CA ASN A 280 -165.98 -16.14 -105.08
C ASN A 280 -165.82 -16.77 -103.68
N GLU A 281 -165.92 -15.90 -102.68
CA GLU A 281 -166.78 -15.93 -101.46
C GLU A 281 -167.28 -17.24 -100.79
N GLU A 282 -167.65 -18.33 -101.48
CA GLU A 282 -168.24 -19.51 -100.83
C GLU A 282 -167.20 -20.43 -100.16
N GLU A 283 -166.02 -20.64 -100.76
CA GLU A 283 -164.93 -21.38 -100.09
C GLU A 283 -164.39 -20.65 -98.85
N SER A 284 -164.51 -19.32 -98.81
CA SER A 284 -164.06 -18.51 -97.67
C SER A 284 -164.79 -18.84 -96.38
N SER A 285 -166.00 -19.41 -96.43
CA SER A 285 -166.70 -19.86 -95.22
C SER A 285 -165.89 -20.94 -94.46
N LYS A 286 -165.49 -22.01 -95.17
CA LYS A 286 -164.67 -23.10 -94.62
C LYS A 286 -163.24 -22.68 -94.35
N LYS A 287 -162.64 -21.85 -95.22
CA LYS A 287 -161.29 -21.31 -95.00
C LYS A 287 -161.24 -20.35 -93.81
N LEU A 288 -162.33 -19.62 -93.50
CA LEU A 288 -162.44 -18.80 -92.30
C LEU A 288 -162.55 -19.66 -91.03
N GLU A 289 -163.31 -20.75 -91.05
CA GLU A 289 -163.41 -21.66 -89.91
C GLU A 289 -162.10 -22.41 -89.65
N GLN A 290 -161.38 -22.84 -90.70
CA GLN A 290 -160.02 -23.35 -90.61
C GLN A 290 -159.04 -22.29 -90.08
N ALA A 291 -159.07 -21.06 -90.62
CA ALA A 291 -158.23 -19.96 -90.15
C ALA A 291 -158.56 -19.51 -88.71
N LEU A 292 -159.77 -19.76 -88.20
CA LEU A 292 -160.14 -19.51 -86.80
C LEU A 292 -159.56 -20.57 -85.86
N GLU A 293 -159.53 -21.84 -86.26
CA GLU A 293 -158.87 -22.88 -85.44
C GLU A 293 -157.34 -22.80 -85.55
N GLU A 294 -156.79 -22.51 -86.73
CA GLU A 294 -155.37 -22.14 -86.90
C GLU A 294 -155.02 -20.91 -86.06
N LYS A 295 -155.89 -19.90 -86.00
CA LYS A 295 -155.73 -18.75 -85.09
C LYS A 295 -155.76 -19.19 -83.62
N ARG A 296 -156.64 -20.12 -83.20
CA ARG A 296 -156.63 -20.65 -81.82
C ARG A 296 -155.34 -21.39 -81.50
N LEU A 297 -154.85 -22.20 -82.43
CA LEU A 297 -153.57 -22.91 -82.29
C LEU A 297 -152.41 -21.93 -82.20
N LEU A 298 -152.37 -20.90 -83.06
CA LEU A 298 -151.38 -19.82 -83.02
C LEU A 298 -151.51 -18.94 -81.77
N GLU A 299 -152.70 -18.74 -81.20
CA GLU A 299 -152.89 -18.05 -79.93
C GLU A 299 -152.36 -18.88 -78.76
N VAL A 300 -152.59 -20.21 -78.76
CA VAL A 300 -152.01 -21.13 -77.76
C VAL A 300 -150.49 -21.24 -77.92
N GLU A 301 -149.96 -21.30 -79.15
CA GLU A 301 -148.52 -21.28 -79.40
C GLU A 301 -147.89 -19.94 -79.03
N TYR A 302 -148.56 -18.83 -79.27
CA TYR A 302 -148.13 -17.50 -78.84
C TYR A 302 -148.17 -17.37 -77.31
N GLU A 303 -149.19 -17.88 -76.63
CA GLU A 303 -149.27 -17.87 -75.16
C GLU A 303 -148.25 -18.82 -74.52
N MET A 304 -148.03 -20.02 -75.09
CA MET A 304 -146.92 -20.90 -74.70
C MET A 304 -145.55 -20.26 -74.97
N LEU A 305 -145.40 -19.52 -76.08
CA LEU A 305 -144.17 -18.81 -76.38
C LEU A 305 -143.98 -17.62 -75.43
N LEU A 306 -145.04 -16.91 -75.06
CA LEU A 306 -145.03 -15.84 -74.08
C LEU A 306 -144.70 -16.38 -72.68
N GLU A 307 -145.23 -17.55 -72.32
CA GLU A 307 -144.89 -18.24 -71.07
C GLU A 307 -143.44 -18.76 -71.10
N LYS A 308 -142.97 -19.29 -72.25
CA LYS A 308 -141.57 -19.70 -72.45
C LYS A 308 -140.62 -18.51 -72.41
N VAL A 309 -141.01 -17.36 -72.97
CA VAL A 309 -140.28 -16.09 -72.89
C VAL A 309 -140.31 -15.53 -71.48
N GLY A 310 -141.43 -15.62 -70.75
CA GLY A 310 -141.53 -15.26 -69.34
C GLY A 310 -140.64 -16.13 -68.46
N ARG A 311 -140.72 -17.47 -68.60
CA ARG A 311 -139.83 -18.45 -67.97
C ARG A 311 -138.36 -18.20 -68.33
N MET A 312 -138.04 -17.84 -69.58
CA MET A 312 -136.69 -17.44 -69.98
C MET A 312 -136.27 -16.09 -69.39
N GLN A 313 -137.17 -15.12 -69.29
CA GLN A 313 -136.90 -13.81 -68.71
C GLN A 313 -136.67 -13.92 -67.20
N ASP A 314 -137.43 -14.76 -66.51
CA ASP A 314 -137.26 -15.03 -65.09
C ASP A 314 -136.07 -15.95 -64.80
N ALA A 315 -135.78 -16.92 -65.67
CA ALA A 315 -134.51 -17.66 -65.63
C ALA A 315 -133.30 -16.74 -65.90
N LEU A 316 -133.42 -15.76 -66.79
CA LEU A 316 -132.38 -14.78 -67.07
C LEU A 316 -132.23 -13.78 -65.91
N LYS A 317 -133.32 -13.28 -65.32
CA LYS A 317 -133.30 -12.49 -64.07
C LYS A 317 -132.67 -13.30 -62.94
N ALA A 318 -133.00 -14.59 -62.81
CA ALA A 318 -132.44 -15.48 -61.79
C ALA A 318 -130.94 -15.73 -62.02
N LYS A 319 -130.52 -15.98 -63.27
CA LYS A 319 -129.10 -16.15 -63.66
C LYS A 319 -128.31 -14.87 -63.45
N MET A 320 -128.80 -13.73 -63.93
CA MET A 320 -128.18 -12.41 -63.72
C MET A 320 -128.12 -12.03 -62.22
N LYS A 321 -129.11 -12.44 -61.41
CA LYS A 321 -129.10 -12.29 -59.94
C LYS A 321 -128.20 -13.31 -59.23
N ALA A 322 -127.89 -14.44 -59.85
CA ALA A 322 -126.89 -15.39 -59.37
C ALA A 322 -125.47 -14.90 -59.72
N GLU A 323 -125.24 -14.52 -60.98
CA GLU A 323 -124.01 -13.92 -61.49
C GLU A 323 -123.67 -12.62 -60.76
N SER A 324 -124.65 -11.75 -60.48
CA SER A 324 -124.43 -10.56 -59.64
C SER A 324 -124.01 -10.92 -58.21
N LYS A 325 -124.60 -11.97 -57.60
CA LYS A 325 -124.19 -12.46 -56.27
C LYS A 325 -122.81 -13.13 -56.30
N GLU A 326 -122.45 -13.74 -57.43
CA GLU A 326 -121.16 -14.39 -57.64
C GLU A 326 -120.06 -13.36 -57.88
N LEU A 327 -120.31 -12.33 -58.69
CA LEU A 327 -119.48 -11.14 -58.83
C LEU A 327 -119.33 -10.41 -57.49
N ASP A 328 -120.38 -10.29 -56.67
CA ASP A 328 -120.27 -9.72 -55.32
C ASP A 328 -119.47 -10.61 -54.35
N ARG A 329 -119.52 -11.93 -54.51
CA ARG A 329 -118.66 -12.87 -53.75
C ARG A 329 -117.20 -12.75 -54.19
N LEU A 330 -116.94 -12.74 -55.49
CA LEU A 330 -115.60 -12.59 -56.07
C LEU A 330 -115.01 -11.21 -55.72
N ARG A 331 -115.81 -10.14 -55.76
CA ARG A 331 -115.40 -8.79 -55.29
C ARG A 331 -115.08 -8.77 -53.80
N LYS A 332 -115.85 -9.46 -52.96
CA LYS A 332 -115.55 -9.60 -51.52
C LYS A 332 -114.29 -10.42 -51.28
N GLN A 333 -114.10 -11.53 -51.99
CA GLN A 333 -112.89 -12.34 -51.94
C GLN A 333 -111.67 -11.52 -52.38
N LEU A 334 -111.76 -10.81 -53.50
CA LEU A 334 -110.71 -9.90 -54.00
C LEU A 334 -110.41 -8.79 -52.98
N ALA A 335 -111.42 -8.16 -52.39
CA ALA A 335 -111.22 -7.17 -51.34
C ALA A 335 -110.49 -7.76 -50.12
N THR A 336 -110.90 -8.92 -49.62
CA THR A 336 -110.19 -9.60 -48.51
C THR A 336 -108.80 -10.10 -48.91
N SER A 337 -108.57 -10.43 -50.18
CA SER A 337 -107.26 -10.83 -50.70
C SER A 337 -106.33 -9.63 -50.73
N ASN A 338 -106.77 -8.49 -51.26
CA ASN A 338 -106.03 -7.24 -51.29
C ASN A 338 -105.73 -6.75 -49.87
N GLU A 339 -106.71 -6.79 -48.95
CA GLU A 339 -106.53 -6.42 -47.55
C GLU A 339 -105.50 -7.34 -46.84
N ASN A 340 -105.46 -8.62 -47.18
CA ASN A 340 -104.46 -9.55 -46.68
C ASN A 340 -103.07 -9.33 -47.32
N GLU A 341 -103.02 -9.02 -48.61
CA GLU A 341 -101.79 -8.67 -49.32
C GLU A 341 -101.16 -7.39 -48.76
N GLU A 342 -101.98 -6.38 -48.46
CA GLU A 342 -101.57 -5.12 -47.83
C GLU A 342 -101.10 -5.33 -46.38
N LYS A 343 -101.77 -6.19 -45.60
CA LYS A 343 -101.28 -6.66 -44.28
C LYS A 343 -99.96 -7.43 -44.38
N ILE A 344 -99.75 -8.22 -45.44
CA ILE A 344 -98.50 -8.94 -45.69
C ILE A 344 -97.40 -7.94 -46.07
N LYS A 345 -97.66 -6.99 -46.97
CA LYS A 345 -96.74 -5.89 -47.34
C LYS A 345 -96.32 -5.07 -46.12
N HIS A 346 -97.25 -4.68 -45.25
CA HIS A 346 -96.93 -4.02 -43.98
C HIS A 346 -96.08 -4.90 -43.04
N LYS A 347 -96.34 -6.21 -42.96
CA LYS A 347 -95.48 -7.13 -42.19
C LYS A 347 -94.08 -7.26 -42.77
N VAL A 348 -93.96 -7.32 -44.10
CA VAL A 348 -92.66 -7.35 -44.80
C VAL A 348 -91.88 -6.07 -44.53
N LEU A 349 -92.47 -4.89 -44.75
CA LEU A 349 -91.84 -3.59 -44.45
C LEU A 349 -91.44 -3.44 -42.98
N ASN A 350 -92.25 -3.95 -42.04
CA ASN A 350 -91.91 -3.97 -40.61
C ASN A 350 -90.78 -4.94 -40.29
N LEU A 351 -90.66 -6.07 -41.01
CA LEU A 351 -89.55 -7.02 -40.85
C LEU A 351 -88.27 -6.52 -41.52
N GLU A 352 -88.37 -5.85 -42.66
CA GLU A 352 -87.24 -5.22 -43.37
C GLU A 352 -86.64 -4.08 -42.54
N SER A 353 -87.48 -3.19 -42.00
CA SER A 353 -87.03 -2.10 -41.11
C SER A 353 -86.49 -2.63 -39.78
N LEU A 354 -87.07 -3.69 -39.20
CA LEU A 354 -86.50 -4.39 -38.04
C LEU A 354 -85.16 -5.03 -38.36
N ASN A 355 -85.00 -5.67 -39.53
CA ASN A 355 -83.75 -6.28 -39.95
C ASN A 355 -82.66 -5.23 -40.21
N MET A 356 -82.98 -4.10 -40.85
CA MET A 356 -82.04 -2.98 -40.99
C MET A 356 -81.58 -2.44 -39.63
N ASN A 357 -82.49 -2.30 -38.66
CA ASN A 357 -82.16 -1.87 -37.29
C ASN A 357 -81.29 -2.89 -36.56
N LEU A 358 -81.59 -4.20 -36.69
CA LEU A 358 -80.74 -5.28 -36.17
C LEU A 358 -79.35 -5.28 -36.81
N GLU A 359 -79.24 -5.10 -38.13
CA GLU A 359 -77.96 -4.97 -38.82
C GLU A 359 -77.18 -3.72 -38.38
N GLU A 360 -77.85 -2.59 -38.15
CA GLU A 360 -77.23 -1.36 -37.67
C GLU A 360 -76.68 -1.56 -36.25
N ASN A 361 -77.43 -2.22 -35.36
CA ASN A 361 -76.99 -2.50 -34.00
C ASN A 361 -75.87 -3.55 -33.96
N VAL A 362 -75.90 -4.58 -34.82
CA VAL A 362 -74.77 -5.50 -35.00
C VAL A 362 -73.52 -4.76 -35.47
N LYS A 363 -73.64 -3.81 -36.41
CA LYS A 363 -72.51 -2.97 -36.86
C LYS A 363 -71.99 -2.07 -35.73
N LYS A 364 -72.87 -1.48 -34.90
CA LYS A 364 -72.46 -0.71 -33.71
C LYS A 364 -71.69 -1.57 -32.72
N SER A 365 -72.24 -2.73 -32.31
CA SER A 365 -71.55 -3.60 -31.36
C SER A 365 -70.27 -4.26 -31.92
N GLN A 366 -70.13 -4.37 -33.24
CA GLN A 366 -68.85 -4.72 -33.87
C GLN A 366 -67.82 -3.58 -33.75
N LEU A 367 -68.23 -2.33 -33.96
CA LEU A 367 -67.35 -1.16 -33.78
C LEU A 367 -66.97 -0.97 -32.30
N GLU A 368 -67.92 -1.10 -31.37
CA GLU A 368 -67.69 -1.08 -29.92
C GLU A 368 -66.71 -2.20 -29.50
N LEU A 369 -66.83 -3.41 -30.06
CA LEU A 369 -65.91 -4.51 -29.81
C LEU A 369 -64.50 -4.23 -30.35
N ILE A 370 -64.37 -3.61 -31.53
CA ILE A 370 -63.08 -3.22 -32.10
C ILE A 370 -62.42 -2.13 -31.24
N GLN A 371 -63.17 -1.12 -30.80
CA GLN A 371 -62.69 -0.06 -29.90
C GLN A 371 -62.28 -0.62 -28.53
N ALA A 372 -63.03 -1.61 -28.00
CA ALA A 372 -62.65 -2.34 -26.80
C ALA A 372 -61.36 -3.15 -27.00
N GLN A 373 -61.16 -3.78 -28.15
CA GLN A 373 -59.92 -4.51 -28.46
C GLN A 373 -58.72 -3.58 -28.64
N GLU A 374 -58.90 -2.42 -29.28
CA GLU A 374 -57.87 -1.39 -29.47
C GLU A 374 -57.42 -0.79 -28.12
N THR A 375 -58.37 -0.39 -27.28
CA THR A 375 -58.07 0.12 -25.92
C THR A 375 -57.48 -0.96 -25.00
N ILE A 376 -57.90 -2.23 -25.10
CA ILE A 376 -57.25 -3.34 -24.39
C ILE A 376 -55.81 -3.53 -24.86
N ALA A 377 -55.53 -3.40 -26.16
CA ALA A 377 -54.17 -3.51 -26.70
C ALA A 377 -53.27 -2.33 -26.25
N GLU A 378 -53.80 -1.10 -26.21
CA GLU A 378 -53.10 0.08 -25.70
C GLU A 378 -52.78 -0.06 -24.20
N ILE A 379 -53.73 -0.53 -23.40
CA ILE A 379 -53.53 -0.82 -21.97
C ILE A 379 -52.49 -1.93 -21.76
N HIS A 380 -52.50 -3.00 -22.58
CA HIS A 380 -51.49 -4.05 -22.52
C HIS A 380 -50.09 -3.52 -22.86
N TYR A 381 -49.95 -2.73 -23.91
CA TYR A 381 -48.67 -2.13 -24.30
C TYR A 381 -48.13 -1.19 -23.21
N GLN A 382 -48.99 -0.36 -22.61
CA GLN A 382 -48.60 0.52 -21.49
C GLN A 382 -48.18 -0.30 -20.25
N ALA A 383 -48.90 -1.38 -19.94
CA ALA A 383 -48.57 -2.26 -18.81
C ALA A 383 -47.25 -3.03 -19.02
N GLU A 384 -46.98 -3.52 -20.24
CA GLU A 384 -45.70 -4.16 -20.59
C GLU A 384 -44.54 -3.15 -20.53
N TYR A 385 -44.75 -1.92 -21.00
CA TYR A 385 -43.75 -0.84 -20.90
C TYR A 385 -43.46 -0.44 -19.45
N GLU A 386 -44.49 -0.26 -18.62
CA GLU A 386 -44.33 0.01 -17.19
C GLU A 386 -43.67 -1.16 -16.44
N GLN A 387 -44.01 -2.41 -16.80
CA GLN A 387 -43.35 -3.60 -16.25
C GLN A 387 -41.88 -3.65 -16.63
N GLN A 388 -41.53 -3.36 -17.90
CA GLN A 388 -40.13 -3.34 -18.34
C GLN A 388 -39.34 -2.24 -17.62
N LEU A 389 -39.89 -1.02 -17.54
CA LEU A 389 -39.30 0.08 -16.79
C LEU A 389 -39.13 -0.28 -15.29
N ALA A 390 -40.08 -0.98 -14.69
CA ALA A 390 -39.95 -1.49 -13.33
C ALA A 390 -38.83 -2.53 -13.20
N THR A 391 -38.66 -3.45 -14.16
CA THR A 391 -37.54 -4.39 -14.15
C THR A 391 -36.18 -3.71 -14.35
N ASP A 392 -36.08 -2.69 -15.19
CA ASP A 392 -34.82 -1.94 -15.38
C ASP A 392 -34.44 -1.10 -14.14
N ASN A 393 -35.44 -0.55 -13.45
CA ASN A 393 -35.25 0.07 -12.13
C ASN A 393 -34.81 -0.96 -11.06
N ILE A 394 -35.38 -2.17 -11.06
CA ILE A 394 -34.93 -3.26 -10.16
C ILE A 394 -33.50 -3.68 -10.49
N ASN A 395 -33.18 -3.94 -11.76
CA ASN A 395 -31.85 -4.34 -12.23
C ASN A 395 -30.78 -3.30 -11.84
N SER A 396 -31.05 -2.01 -12.04
CA SER A 396 -30.12 -0.93 -11.68
C SER A 396 -29.95 -0.74 -10.17
N LEU A 397 -31.00 -0.97 -9.37
CA LEU A 397 -30.91 -1.04 -7.91
C LEU A 397 -30.14 -2.28 -7.43
N GLU A 398 -30.32 -3.45 -8.06
CA GLU A 398 -29.56 -4.66 -7.74
C GLU A 398 -28.07 -4.52 -8.06
N ILE A 399 -27.72 -3.91 -9.20
CA ILE A 399 -26.34 -3.53 -9.55
C ILE A 399 -25.77 -2.57 -8.50
N SER A 400 -26.52 -1.51 -8.14
CA SER A 400 -26.10 -0.56 -7.10
C SER A 400 -25.88 -1.23 -5.74
N ILE A 401 -26.74 -2.19 -5.38
CA ILE A 401 -26.63 -3.00 -4.16
C ILE A 401 -25.44 -3.98 -4.25
N SER A 402 -25.07 -4.49 -5.44
CA SER A 402 -23.85 -5.28 -5.61
C SER A 402 -22.61 -4.42 -5.41
N ASN A 403 -22.52 -3.29 -6.10
CA ASN A 403 -21.40 -2.36 -5.99
C ASN A 403 -21.17 -1.93 -4.53
N LEU A 404 -22.24 -1.56 -3.81
CA LEU A 404 -22.16 -1.21 -2.39
C LEU A 404 -21.75 -2.40 -1.49
N LYS A 405 -22.12 -3.64 -1.82
CA LYS A 405 -21.62 -4.84 -1.10
C LYS A 405 -20.13 -5.04 -1.35
N ASP A 406 -19.67 -4.84 -2.58
CA ASP A 406 -18.27 -5.03 -2.97
C ASP A 406 -17.37 -3.92 -2.39
N GLU A 407 -17.84 -2.67 -2.35
CA GLU A 407 -17.22 -1.58 -1.58
C GLU A 407 -17.15 -1.91 -0.08
N ILE A 408 -18.24 -2.39 0.52
CA ILE A 408 -18.27 -2.82 1.93
C ILE A 408 -17.29 -3.99 2.18
N ASN A 409 -17.10 -4.88 1.21
CA ASN A 409 -16.18 -6.01 1.33
C ASN A 409 -14.71 -5.56 1.16
N ALA A 410 -14.42 -4.60 0.27
CA ALA A 410 -13.12 -3.96 0.17
C ALA A 410 -12.75 -3.24 1.48
N ILE A 411 -13.66 -2.40 2.01
CA ILE A 411 -13.46 -1.68 3.29
C ILE A 411 -13.24 -2.64 4.47
N LYS A 412 -13.91 -3.81 4.49
CA LYS A 412 -13.63 -4.87 5.48
C LYS A 412 -12.23 -5.47 5.30
N SER A 413 -11.83 -5.79 4.08
CA SER A 413 -10.49 -6.32 3.78
C SER A 413 -9.40 -5.34 4.20
N ASP A 414 -9.59 -4.05 3.92
CA ASP A 414 -8.67 -2.98 4.33
C ASP A 414 -8.63 -2.84 5.87
N LEU A 415 -9.79 -2.89 6.54
CA LEU A 415 -9.89 -2.87 7.99
C LEU A 415 -9.22 -4.09 8.64
N GLU A 416 -9.42 -5.29 8.10
CA GLU A 416 -8.75 -6.52 8.56
C GLU A 416 -7.23 -6.43 8.36
N SER A 417 -6.76 -5.92 7.23
CA SER A 417 -5.33 -5.68 6.99
C SER A 417 -4.74 -4.66 7.97
N SER A 418 -5.50 -3.61 8.30
CA SER A 418 -5.13 -2.57 9.27
C SER A 418 -5.09 -3.11 10.70
N ILE A 419 -6.02 -4.01 11.07
CA ILE A 419 -6.02 -4.73 12.34
C ILE A 419 -4.80 -5.66 12.43
N ILE A 420 -4.44 -6.37 11.36
CA ILE A 420 -3.23 -7.21 11.30
C ILE A 420 -1.98 -6.34 11.50
N ALA A 421 -1.82 -5.27 10.72
CA ALA A 421 -0.69 -4.34 10.83
C ALA A 421 -0.60 -3.69 12.23
N LYS A 422 -1.74 -3.31 12.83
CA LYS A 422 -1.79 -2.82 14.22
C LYS A 422 -1.30 -3.89 15.20
N ASN A 423 -1.76 -5.14 15.05
CA ASN A 423 -1.35 -6.24 15.93
C ASN A 423 0.14 -6.58 15.76
N GLU A 424 0.71 -6.47 14.56
CA GLU A 424 2.15 -6.61 14.33
C GLU A 424 2.95 -5.48 15.00
N LEU A 425 2.51 -4.23 14.89
CA LEU A 425 3.11 -3.09 15.59
C LEU A 425 3.00 -3.22 17.12
N GLU A 426 1.87 -3.71 17.63
CA GLU A 426 1.65 -3.94 19.07
C GLU A 426 2.55 -5.09 19.58
N ASN A 427 2.67 -6.20 18.85
CA ASN A 427 3.62 -7.27 19.14
C ASN A 427 5.07 -6.79 19.10
N ARG A 428 5.44 -5.96 18.13
CA ARG A 428 6.78 -5.38 18.01
C ARG A 428 7.07 -4.37 19.13
N ASN A 429 6.08 -3.61 19.57
CA ASN A 429 6.19 -2.74 20.75
C ASN A 429 6.39 -3.58 22.03
N LEU A 430 5.60 -4.64 22.22
CA LEU A 430 5.78 -5.60 23.33
C LEU A 430 7.13 -6.34 23.27
N GLN A 431 7.70 -6.57 22.08
CA GLN A 431 9.08 -7.07 21.96
C GLN A 431 10.10 -6.02 22.40
N LEU A 432 10.01 -4.79 21.87
CA LEU A 432 10.90 -3.69 22.24
C LEU A 432 10.83 -3.36 23.74
N GLN A 433 9.67 -3.42 24.38
CA GLN A 433 9.52 -3.26 25.82
C GLN A 433 10.25 -4.37 26.60
N ARG A 434 10.15 -5.63 26.17
CA ARG A 434 10.91 -6.74 26.78
C ARG A 434 12.41 -6.58 26.58
N ASP A 435 12.84 -6.11 25.41
CA ASP A 435 14.27 -5.93 25.11
C ASP A 435 14.86 -4.71 25.85
N ILE A 436 14.10 -3.62 26.00
CA ILE A 436 14.41 -2.50 26.92
C ILE A 436 14.49 -3.00 28.37
N GLY A 437 13.56 -3.85 28.81
CA GLY A 437 13.59 -4.45 30.15
C GLY A 437 14.84 -5.31 30.40
N LYS A 438 15.27 -6.12 29.41
CA LYS A 438 16.55 -6.85 29.47
C LYS A 438 17.75 -5.92 29.57
N LEU A 439 17.77 -4.86 28.76
CA LEU A 439 18.85 -3.87 28.75
C LEU A 439 18.94 -3.14 30.09
N LEU A 440 17.81 -2.68 30.64
CA LEU A 440 17.73 -2.02 31.94
C LEU A 440 18.20 -2.95 33.07
N ASN A 441 17.73 -4.20 33.11
CA ASN A 441 18.21 -5.21 34.06
C ASN A 441 19.72 -5.48 33.90
N SER A 442 20.26 -5.50 32.67
CA SER A 442 21.70 -5.64 32.45
C SER A 442 22.48 -4.40 32.91
N GLN A 443 21.93 -3.20 32.75
CA GLN A 443 22.52 -1.95 33.25
C GLN A 443 22.51 -1.90 34.77
N GLU A 444 21.44 -2.35 35.42
CA GLU A 444 21.33 -2.47 36.87
C GLU A 444 22.39 -3.44 37.43
N LEU A 445 22.57 -4.61 36.81
CA LEU A 445 23.65 -5.55 37.14
C LEU A 445 25.06 -4.95 36.92
N TRP A 446 25.28 -4.19 35.84
CA TRP A 446 26.57 -3.48 35.64
C TRP A 446 26.81 -2.38 36.68
N VAL A 447 25.77 -1.69 37.14
CA VAL A 447 25.87 -0.68 38.21
C VAL A 447 26.08 -1.33 39.58
N GLU A 448 25.46 -2.48 39.85
CA GLU A 448 25.73 -3.28 41.05
C GLU A 448 27.16 -3.82 41.04
N GLU A 449 27.63 -4.38 39.93
CA GLU A 449 29.03 -4.83 39.80
C GLU A 449 30.01 -3.66 39.95
N GLN A 450 29.74 -2.51 39.33
CA GLN A 450 30.56 -1.30 39.50
C GLN A 450 30.56 -0.81 40.96
N SER A 451 29.43 -0.91 41.67
CA SER A 451 29.34 -0.59 43.10
C SER A 451 30.18 -1.55 43.94
N ILE A 452 30.07 -2.86 43.71
CA ILE A 452 30.89 -3.89 44.36
C ILE A 452 32.38 -3.64 44.08
N GLN A 453 32.76 -3.43 42.82
CA GLN A 453 34.14 -3.10 42.44
C GLN A 453 34.63 -1.83 43.16
N ASN A 454 33.83 -0.75 43.20
CA ASN A 454 34.17 0.47 43.94
C ASN A 454 34.35 0.23 45.45
N THR A 455 33.50 -0.56 46.09
CA THR A 455 33.67 -0.90 47.52
C THR A 455 34.91 -1.77 47.77
N THR A 456 35.25 -2.71 46.87
CA THR A 456 36.51 -3.46 46.98
C THR A 456 37.74 -2.59 46.76
N ILE A 457 37.68 -1.62 45.83
CA ILE A 457 38.73 -0.61 45.62
C ILE A 457 38.89 0.26 46.87
N GLN A 458 37.79 0.75 47.47
CA GLN A 458 37.85 1.51 48.73
C GLN A 458 38.41 0.68 49.89
N ASN A 459 38.01 -0.58 50.02
CA ASN A 459 38.56 -1.47 51.05
C ASN A 459 40.06 -1.75 50.84
N LEU A 460 40.52 -1.90 49.60
CA LEU A 460 41.94 -2.03 49.26
C LEU A 460 42.72 -0.72 49.47
N GLN A 461 42.12 0.43 49.17
CA GLN A 461 42.70 1.75 49.47
C GLN A 461 42.85 1.97 50.97
N ASN A 462 41.81 1.67 51.77
CA ASN A 462 41.86 1.72 53.22
C ASN A 462 42.91 0.75 53.79
N ALA A 463 43.03 -0.46 53.23
CA ALA A 463 44.07 -1.41 53.63
C ALA A 463 45.48 -0.92 53.28
N LEU A 464 45.66 -0.30 52.11
CA LEU A 464 46.93 0.32 51.71
C LEU A 464 47.28 1.54 52.55
N GLU A 465 46.31 2.39 52.92
CA GLU A 465 46.50 3.53 53.83
C GLU A 465 46.88 3.05 55.24
N LEU A 466 46.22 2.00 55.75
CA LEU A 466 46.58 1.39 57.04
C LEU A 466 47.97 0.75 57.02
N LEU A 467 48.35 0.08 55.92
CA LEU A 467 49.71 -0.45 55.74
C LEU A 467 50.75 0.65 55.58
N GLN A 468 50.45 1.72 54.84
CA GLN A 468 51.34 2.87 54.70
C GLN A 468 51.52 3.58 56.05
N ARG A 469 50.44 3.84 56.79
CA ARG A 469 50.51 4.47 58.12
C ARG A 469 51.19 3.56 59.14
N GLY A 470 51.06 2.23 59.00
CA GLY A 470 51.83 1.24 59.75
C GLY A 470 53.33 1.38 59.47
N ASN A 471 53.73 1.30 58.20
CA ASN A 471 55.12 1.47 57.75
C ASN A 471 55.69 2.84 58.14
N GLU A 472 54.91 3.92 58.06
CA GLU A 472 55.33 5.26 58.48
C GLU A 472 55.52 5.34 60.00
N SER A 473 54.64 4.70 60.80
CA SER A 473 54.84 4.58 62.24
C SER A 473 56.09 3.76 62.57
N GLU A 474 56.27 2.60 61.95
CA GLU A 474 57.45 1.75 62.15
C GLU A 474 58.74 2.47 61.74
N MET A 475 58.74 3.22 60.62
CA MET A 475 59.87 4.05 60.19
C MET A 475 60.12 5.22 61.14
N HIS A 476 59.07 5.84 61.70
CA HIS A 476 59.22 6.86 62.74
C HIS A 476 59.78 6.28 64.04
N ASP A 477 59.33 5.10 64.47
CA ASP A 477 59.81 4.43 65.68
C ASP A 477 61.26 3.95 65.52
N LEU A 478 61.63 3.39 64.37
CA LEU A 478 63.02 3.07 64.02
C LEU A 478 63.89 4.32 63.93
N LEU A 479 63.39 5.42 63.35
CA LEU A 479 64.09 6.71 63.31
C LEU A 479 64.24 7.33 64.70
N ASN A 480 63.27 7.15 65.59
CA ASN A 480 63.35 7.58 66.99
C ASN A 480 64.39 6.76 67.75
N GLN A 481 64.37 5.43 67.61
CA GLN A 481 65.38 4.53 68.18
C GLN A 481 66.79 4.88 67.70
N LEU A 482 66.99 5.06 66.39
CA LEU A 482 68.27 5.46 65.80
C LEU A 482 68.72 6.86 66.27
N ASN A 483 67.79 7.80 66.46
CA ASN A 483 68.11 9.11 67.05
C ASN A 483 68.42 9.02 68.55
N GLU A 484 67.84 8.08 69.29
CA GLU A 484 68.23 7.80 70.67
C GLU A 484 69.60 7.14 70.77
N GLU A 485 69.91 6.16 69.93
CA GLU A 485 71.25 5.57 69.83
C GLU A 485 72.28 6.63 69.45
N ARG A 486 71.98 7.46 68.44
CA ARG A 486 72.82 8.61 68.07
C ARG A 486 73.02 9.59 69.23
N LYS A 487 71.99 9.85 70.04
CA LYS A 487 72.12 10.67 71.27
C LYS A 487 72.99 9.99 72.33
N LYS A 488 72.84 8.67 72.54
CA LYS A 488 73.67 7.88 73.46
C LYS A 488 75.16 7.92 73.03
N PHE A 489 75.45 7.71 71.74
CA PHE A 489 76.82 7.81 71.20
C PHE A 489 77.38 9.23 71.23
N GLU A 490 76.56 10.27 71.00
CA GLU A 490 77.04 11.66 71.11
C GLU A 490 77.27 12.08 72.58
N MET A 491 76.48 11.56 73.54
CA MET A 491 76.77 11.69 74.97
C MET A 491 78.04 10.96 75.37
N GLU A 492 78.23 9.71 74.93
CA GLU A 492 79.46 8.94 75.19
C GLU A 492 80.69 9.63 74.59
N LYS A 493 80.57 10.19 73.38
CA LYS A 493 81.59 11.02 72.72
C LYS A 493 81.86 12.33 73.47
N GLN A 494 80.85 12.96 74.06
CA GLN A 494 81.04 14.12 74.93
C GLN A 494 81.74 13.75 76.24
N ASP A 495 81.36 12.64 76.88
CA ASP A 495 82.04 12.11 78.06
C ASP A 495 83.50 11.72 77.77
N LEU A 496 83.77 11.13 76.60
CA LEU A 496 85.13 10.84 76.14
C LEU A 496 85.92 12.12 75.86
N ASN A 497 85.33 13.13 75.22
CA ASN A 497 85.98 14.43 75.05
C ASN A 497 86.25 15.14 76.39
N ILE A 498 85.35 15.04 77.36
CA ILE A 498 85.54 15.57 78.72
C ILE A 498 86.67 14.79 79.44
N LYS A 499 86.77 13.47 79.25
CA LYS A 499 87.89 12.66 79.77
C LYS A 499 89.21 13.02 79.09
N MET A 500 89.24 13.19 77.76
CA MET A 500 90.45 13.62 77.06
C MET A 500 90.87 15.02 77.48
N SER A 501 89.95 15.99 77.54
CA SER A 501 90.25 17.35 78.01
C SER A 501 90.78 17.39 79.45
N LYS A 502 90.28 16.52 80.35
CA LYS A 502 90.84 16.36 81.70
C LYS A 502 92.27 15.81 81.68
N LEU A 503 92.53 14.79 80.86
CA LEU A 503 93.88 14.22 80.69
C LEU A 503 94.84 15.21 80.01
N GLU A 504 94.37 16.01 79.06
CA GLU A 504 95.14 17.11 78.43
C GLU A 504 95.51 18.19 79.46
N VAL A 505 94.58 18.55 80.36
CA VAL A 505 94.86 19.45 81.48
C VAL A 505 95.88 18.84 82.45
N GLU A 506 95.70 17.57 82.85
CA GLU A 506 96.61 16.86 83.76
C GLU A 506 98.03 16.69 83.16
N ILE A 507 98.13 16.48 81.84
CA ILE A 507 99.39 16.51 81.09
C ILE A 507 99.98 17.93 81.05
N SER A 508 99.17 18.98 80.91
CA SER A 508 99.65 20.37 80.91
C SER A 508 100.14 20.84 82.28
N GLU A 509 99.47 20.43 83.37
CA GLU A 509 99.87 20.76 84.74
C GLU A 509 101.14 20.01 85.16
N SER A 510 101.28 18.74 84.75
CA SER A 510 102.49 17.96 85.03
C SER A 510 103.70 18.41 84.19
N THR A 511 103.50 18.82 82.93
CA THR A 511 104.61 19.32 82.08
C THR A 511 105.06 20.74 82.44
N THR A 512 104.18 21.63 82.87
CA THR A 512 104.53 23.01 83.25
C THR A 512 105.31 23.12 84.56
N ASN A 513 104.96 22.33 85.58
CA ASN A 513 105.59 22.41 86.91
C ASN A 513 106.99 21.77 86.98
N VAL A 514 107.33 20.84 86.08
CA VAL A 514 108.60 20.05 86.15
C VAL A 514 109.75 20.66 85.36
N ASN A 515 109.50 21.60 84.43
CA ASN A 515 110.50 22.01 83.42
C ASN A 515 110.88 23.49 83.42
N LEU A 516 110.29 24.33 84.28
CA LEU A 516 110.51 25.78 84.24
C LEU A 516 111.50 26.28 85.32
N ASP A 517 111.26 25.93 86.58
CA ASP A 517 112.01 26.48 87.73
C ASP A 517 113.46 25.94 87.77
N ASP A 518 113.64 24.62 87.60
CA ASP A 518 114.96 23.99 87.47
C ASP A 518 115.77 24.54 86.27
N TYR A 519 115.09 24.89 85.18
CA TYR A 519 115.74 25.37 83.96
C TYR A 519 116.27 26.80 84.09
N ASP A 520 115.49 27.73 84.67
CA ASP A 520 115.95 29.09 84.90
C ASP A 520 117.01 29.18 86.02
N GLN A 521 116.95 28.31 87.04
CA GLN A 521 118.03 28.17 88.03
C GLN A 521 119.35 27.70 87.38
N LEU A 522 119.33 26.64 86.56
CA LEU A 522 120.51 26.13 85.87
C LEU A 522 121.11 27.15 84.89
N LYS A 523 120.25 27.89 84.19
CA LYS A 523 120.62 28.99 83.28
C LYS A 523 121.29 30.15 84.00
N HIS A 524 120.86 30.49 85.23
CA HIS A 524 121.52 31.50 86.06
C HIS A 524 122.95 31.08 86.45
N GLN A 525 123.13 29.84 86.92
CA GLN A 525 124.44 29.28 87.28
C GLN A 525 125.41 29.26 86.09
N LEU A 526 124.91 28.94 84.89
CA LEU A 526 125.71 28.95 83.66
C LEU A 526 126.22 30.36 83.30
N GLY A 527 125.43 31.41 83.56
CA GLY A 527 125.83 32.80 83.33
C GLY A 527 126.95 33.28 84.27
N GLU A 528 126.92 32.88 85.53
CA GLU A 528 127.98 33.19 86.51
C GLU A 528 129.30 32.46 86.18
N GLN A 529 129.21 31.21 85.71
CA GLN A 529 130.39 30.50 85.21
C GLN A 529 130.94 31.12 83.91
N ALA A 530 130.08 31.55 82.98
CA ALA A 530 130.52 32.21 81.75
C ALA A 530 131.25 33.54 82.01
N THR A 531 130.79 34.35 82.97
CA THR A 531 131.41 35.64 83.31
C THR A 531 132.74 35.48 84.06
N THR A 532 132.85 34.52 84.98
CA THR A 532 134.13 34.20 85.65
C THR A 532 135.16 33.63 84.67
N ILE A 533 134.76 32.76 83.73
CA ILE A 533 135.62 32.30 82.62
C ILE A 533 136.11 33.47 81.75
N ALA A 534 135.26 34.47 81.47
CA ALA A 534 135.66 35.65 80.70
C ALA A 534 136.71 36.51 81.44
N GLN A 535 136.57 36.70 82.76
CA GLN A 535 137.56 37.41 83.57
C GLN A 535 138.91 36.67 83.62
N LEU A 536 138.88 35.35 83.85
CA LEU A 536 140.08 34.51 83.85
C LEU A 536 140.78 34.52 82.49
N ARG A 537 140.04 34.43 81.37
CA ARG A 537 140.60 34.55 80.01
C ARG A 537 141.30 35.90 79.79
N LYS A 538 140.76 36.99 80.32
CA LYS A 538 141.40 38.32 80.21
C LYS A 538 142.70 38.40 81.03
N GLN A 539 142.75 37.80 82.22
CA GLN A 539 143.99 37.70 83.00
C GLN A 539 145.03 36.82 82.31
N VAL A 540 144.62 35.65 81.79
CA VAL A 540 145.50 34.74 81.04
C VAL A 540 146.04 35.41 79.77
N PHE A 541 145.28 36.25 79.07
CA PHE A 541 145.77 37.01 77.92
C PHE A 541 146.92 37.96 78.29
N VAL A 542 146.75 38.79 79.32
CA VAL A 542 147.80 39.72 79.81
C VAL A 542 149.01 38.95 80.36
N LEU A 543 148.78 37.81 81.01
CA LEU A 543 149.88 36.95 81.47
C LEU A 543 150.64 36.32 80.28
N ASN A 544 149.94 35.92 79.22
CA ASN A 544 150.56 35.43 77.98
C ASN A 544 151.35 36.51 77.23
N GLU A 545 150.99 37.79 77.35
CA GLU A 545 151.75 38.90 76.77
C GLU A 545 153.12 39.02 77.44
N HIS A 546 153.15 39.08 78.79
CA HIS A 546 154.40 39.02 79.56
C HIS A 546 155.19 37.72 79.36
N LEU A 547 154.50 36.58 79.22
CA LEU A 547 155.14 35.29 78.97
C LEU A 547 155.70 35.19 77.55
N THR A 548 155.07 35.82 76.54
CA THR A 548 155.57 35.87 75.16
C THR A 548 156.83 36.73 75.06
N GLU A 549 156.84 37.90 75.71
CA GLU A 549 158.04 38.76 75.77
C GLU A 549 159.20 38.08 76.51
N SER A 550 158.89 37.25 77.51
CA SER A 550 159.88 36.41 78.23
C SER A 550 160.37 35.22 77.37
N MET A 551 159.45 34.48 76.73
CA MET A 551 159.76 33.34 75.87
C MET A 551 160.57 33.77 74.63
N ARG A 552 160.38 35.00 74.14
CA ARG A 552 161.18 35.58 73.06
C ARG A 552 162.65 35.78 73.44
N ARG A 553 163.00 35.80 74.73
CA ARG A 553 164.39 35.77 75.23
C ARG A 553 164.92 34.36 75.53
N ILE A 554 164.04 33.36 75.60
CA ILE A 554 164.39 31.97 75.94
C ILE A 554 164.53 31.12 74.66
N LYS A 555 163.96 31.55 73.53
CA LYS A 555 163.96 30.80 72.26
C LYS A 555 165.28 30.79 71.48
N ASP A 556 166.37 31.30 72.06
CA ASP A 556 167.72 31.27 71.47
C ASP A 556 168.65 30.22 72.11
N GLU A 557 168.20 29.47 73.14
CA GLU A 557 169.01 28.42 73.78
C GLU A 557 168.34 27.04 73.85
N ASN A 558 168.90 26.11 73.06
CA ASN A 558 168.93 24.65 73.25
C ASN A 558 167.69 23.79 72.90
N ASP A 559 167.64 23.42 71.62
CA ASP A 559 167.65 22.01 71.16
C ASP A 559 168.62 21.11 72.00
N GLU A 560 168.55 19.78 72.09
CA GLU A 560 167.75 18.75 71.40
C GLU A 560 167.68 17.44 72.25
N TYR A 561 166.99 16.42 71.74
CA TYR A 561 166.78 15.05 72.28
C TYR A 561 167.74 14.44 73.33
N THR A 562 167.17 13.92 74.43
CA THR A 562 167.71 12.72 75.14
C THR A 562 166.61 11.73 75.57
N LEU A 563 166.45 10.63 74.81
CA LEU A 563 165.84 9.40 75.32
C LEU A 563 166.95 8.54 75.96
N ASP A 564 166.78 8.12 77.21
CA ASP A 564 167.89 7.57 77.99
C ASP A 564 168.31 6.15 77.56
N ARG A 565 169.49 6.08 76.95
CA ARG A 565 170.24 4.87 76.58
C ARG A 565 170.38 3.86 77.73
N ARG A 566 170.38 4.32 78.98
CA ARG A 566 170.49 3.50 80.19
C ARG A 566 169.28 2.59 80.41
N VAL A 567 168.08 3.05 80.05
CA VAL A 567 166.82 2.29 80.20
C VAL A 567 166.83 1.06 79.30
N ILE A 568 167.14 1.24 78.01
CA ILE A 568 167.20 0.14 77.02
C ILE A 568 168.24 -0.91 77.44
N SER A 569 169.42 -0.46 77.91
CA SER A 569 170.46 -1.37 78.40
C SER A 569 170.00 -2.24 79.59
N SER A 570 169.18 -1.68 80.49
CA SER A 570 168.69 -2.38 81.68
C SER A 570 167.79 -3.58 81.31
N LEU A 571 166.87 -3.41 80.36
CA LEU A 571 165.96 -4.49 79.95
C LEU A 571 166.71 -5.67 79.29
N PHE A 572 167.72 -5.40 78.47
CA PHE A 572 168.52 -6.48 77.86
C PHE A 572 169.33 -7.27 78.91
N VAL A 573 169.87 -6.60 79.95
CA VAL A 573 170.55 -7.29 81.06
C VAL A 573 169.56 -8.18 81.83
N SER A 574 168.36 -7.67 82.14
CA SER A 574 167.31 -8.43 82.81
C SER A 574 166.93 -9.71 82.04
N PHE A 575 166.77 -9.62 80.71
CA PHE A 575 166.44 -10.76 79.85
C PHE A 575 167.51 -11.86 79.83
N PHE A 576 168.81 -11.50 79.91
CA PHE A 576 169.90 -12.48 79.96
C PHE A 576 170.14 -13.06 81.36
N ALA A 577 169.79 -12.35 82.42
CA ALA A 577 169.97 -12.81 83.81
C ALA A 577 168.97 -13.91 84.23
N MET A 578 167.83 -14.04 83.55
CA MET A 578 166.80 -15.03 83.90
C MET A 578 167.14 -16.45 83.42
N PRO A 579 167.13 -17.47 84.31
CA PRO A 579 167.36 -18.86 83.93
C PRO A 579 166.29 -19.39 82.96
N TYR A 580 166.64 -20.41 82.19
CA TYR A 580 165.77 -21.00 81.17
C TYR A 580 164.62 -21.80 81.82
N GLY A 581 163.44 -21.17 81.91
CA GLY A 581 162.22 -21.79 82.43
C GLY A 581 161.21 -20.82 83.06
N ASP A 582 161.62 -19.60 83.44
CA ASP A 582 160.73 -18.62 84.08
C ASP A 582 159.76 -17.97 83.08
N SER A 583 158.47 -17.93 83.43
CA SER A 583 157.40 -17.25 82.69
C SER A 583 157.65 -15.74 82.56
N LYS A 584 158.30 -15.10 83.54
CA LYS A 584 158.57 -13.65 83.52
C LYS A 584 159.48 -13.23 82.36
N ARG A 585 160.30 -14.15 81.86
CA ARG A 585 161.19 -13.90 80.70
C ARG A 585 160.39 -13.62 79.41
N TYR A 586 159.15 -14.11 79.33
CA TYR A 586 158.22 -13.83 78.24
C TYR A 586 157.66 -12.39 78.31
N GLU A 587 157.29 -11.92 79.51
CA GLU A 587 156.79 -10.56 79.74
C GLU A 587 157.87 -9.52 79.43
N VAL A 588 159.11 -9.73 79.90
CA VAL A 588 160.26 -8.86 79.59
C VAL A 588 160.52 -8.80 78.08
N LEU A 589 160.44 -9.95 77.39
CA LEU A 589 160.60 -10.01 75.93
C LEU A 589 159.49 -9.26 75.19
N GLN A 590 158.24 -9.37 75.66
CA GLN A 590 157.10 -8.63 75.12
C GLN A 590 157.24 -7.11 75.34
N LEU A 591 157.80 -6.68 76.47
CA LEU A 591 158.06 -5.26 76.74
C LEU A 591 159.16 -4.69 75.83
N ILE A 592 160.27 -5.42 75.66
CA ILE A 592 161.33 -5.11 74.68
C ILE A 592 160.75 -5.02 73.26
N SER A 593 159.87 -5.96 72.90
CA SER A 593 159.21 -6.01 71.59
C SER A 593 158.31 -4.78 71.32
N ASN A 594 157.79 -4.12 72.36
CA ASN A 594 156.96 -2.92 72.21
C ASN A 594 157.81 -1.64 72.15
N ILE A 595 158.82 -1.52 73.02
CA ILE A 595 159.74 -0.36 73.05
C ILE A 595 160.52 -0.23 71.74
N LEU A 596 160.97 -1.35 71.15
CA LEU A 596 161.67 -1.38 69.86
C LEU A 596 160.73 -1.57 68.64
N GLN A 597 159.41 -1.48 68.84
CA GLN A 597 158.40 -1.61 67.79
C GLN A 597 158.61 -2.84 66.86
N LEU A 598 159.01 -3.98 67.44
CA LEU A 598 159.40 -5.17 66.66
C LEU A 598 158.22 -5.77 65.91
N ASN A 599 158.47 -6.14 64.66
CA ASN A 599 157.45 -6.47 63.66
C ASN A 599 157.00 -7.94 63.76
N GLU A 600 155.81 -8.26 63.25
CA GLU A 600 155.07 -9.52 63.53
C GLU A 600 155.89 -10.80 63.28
N GLN A 601 156.65 -10.86 62.17
CA GLN A 601 157.49 -12.02 61.85
C GLN A 601 158.71 -12.17 62.76
N GLN A 602 159.18 -11.10 63.40
CA GLN A 602 160.22 -11.17 64.42
C GLN A 602 159.64 -11.76 65.72
N ARG A 603 158.41 -11.36 66.10
CA ARG A 603 157.69 -11.92 67.27
C ARG A 603 157.51 -13.44 67.16
N GLN A 604 157.21 -13.94 65.95
CA GLN A 604 157.16 -15.39 65.67
C GLN A 604 158.51 -16.10 65.85
N LYS A 605 159.63 -15.52 65.36
CA LYS A 605 160.96 -16.13 65.48
C LYS A 605 161.45 -16.26 66.92
N ILE A 606 160.98 -15.42 67.84
CA ILE A 606 161.33 -15.47 69.26
C ILE A 606 160.27 -16.25 70.09
N GLY A 607 159.34 -16.94 69.42
CA GLY A 607 158.44 -17.93 70.04
C GLY A 607 157.18 -17.40 70.71
N LEU A 608 156.80 -16.14 70.46
CA LEU A 608 155.74 -15.43 71.18
C LEU A 608 154.29 -15.79 70.77
N ILE A 609 154.08 -16.81 69.91
CA ILE A 609 152.75 -17.25 69.42
C ILE A 609 152.74 -18.77 69.18
N ARG A 610 151.67 -19.48 69.58
CA ARG A 610 151.37 -20.89 69.22
C ARG A 610 149.89 -21.03 68.79
N LYS A 611 149.54 -22.09 68.04
CA LYS A 611 148.27 -22.18 67.27
C LYS A 611 147.09 -22.90 67.99
N ALA A 612 145.88 -22.42 67.65
CA ALA A 612 144.55 -23.07 67.61
C ALA A 612 143.57 -22.85 68.79
N GLY A 613 142.25 -22.73 68.54
CA GLY A 613 141.27 -22.60 69.63
C GLY A 613 139.74 -22.66 69.37
N ARG A 614 139.12 -21.70 68.64
CA ARG A 614 137.64 -21.61 68.42
C ARG A 614 136.83 -21.14 69.69
N PRO A 615 135.46 -21.08 69.76
CA PRO A 615 134.76 -19.79 69.97
C PRO A 615 133.61 -19.76 71.03
N THR A 616 133.04 -18.56 71.28
CA THR A 616 131.59 -18.34 71.58
C THR A 616 131.16 -16.88 71.35
N ASN A 617 129.84 -16.61 71.35
CA ASN A 617 129.20 -15.32 71.02
C ASN A 617 128.76 -14.54 72.28
N ALA A 618 128.34 -13.27 72.06
CA ALA A 618 127.53 -12.33 72.89
C ALA A 618 128.24 -10.96 73.06
N ASP A 619 127.58 -9.79 73.04
CA ASP A 619 126.24 -9.41 72.54
C ASP A 619 126.13 -7.86 72.43
N SER A 620 125.32 -7.34 71.50
CA SER A 620 124.96 -5.91 71.30
C SER A 620 126.13 -4.90 71.07
N ASP A 621 125.96 -3.69 70.53
CA ASP A 621 124.90 -3.07 69.70
C ASP A 621 125.58 -2.22 68.59
N SER A 622 124.91 -1.87 67.49
CA SER A 622 125.57 -1.22 66.34
C SER A 622 124.79 -0.12 65.60
N GLY A 623 125.35 1.09 65.66
CA GLY A 623 125.31 2.10 64.59
C GLY A 623 124.22 3.18 64.73
N ASN A 624 124.44 4.43 64.30
CA ASN A 624 125.56 5.03 63.57
C ASN A 624 125.89 6.41 64.19
N SER A 625 127.15 6.78 64.47
CA SER A 625 128.27 7.09 63.55
C SER A 625 128.09 8.45 62.84
N GLN A 626 129.07 9.35 62.74
CA GLN A 626 130.54 9.32 62.95
C GLN A 626 130.97 10.52 63.85
N GLU A 627 132.18 10.67 64.43
CA GLU A 627 133.54 10.48 63.89
C GLU A 627 134.51 9.65 64.74
N ASN A 628 135.59 9.17 64.10
CA ASN A 628 136.64 8.38 64.69
C ASN A 628 137.72 9.24 65.36
N LYS A 629 138.29 8.73 66.47
CA LYS A 629 139.73 8.36 66.47
C LYS A 629 140.10 7.40 67.60
N PHE A 630 140.88 6.39 67.23
CA PHE A 630 141.71 5.64 68.17
C PHE A 630 142.76 6.59 68.77
N ASP A 631 142.84 6.68 70.10
CA ASP A 631 144.07 7.01 70.85
C ASP A 631 143.88 6.79 72.37
N GLN A 632 143.43 5.58 72.76
CA GLN A 632 143.59 5.13 74.15
C GLN A 632 145.07 4.83 74.39
N SER A 633 145.81 5.89 74.71
CA SER A 633 147.26 5.95 74.61
C SER A 633 147.99 5.10 75.65
N MET A 634 149.22 4.74 75.28
CA MET A 634 150.28 4.06 76.07
C MET A 634 150.21 4.32 77.58
N SER A 635 149.96 5.56 77.98
CA SER A 635 149.84 6.03 79.37
C SER A 635 148.99 5.11 80.25
N ASP A 636 147.83 4.65 79.78
CA ASP A 636 146.87 3.93 80.65
C ASP A 636 147.33 2.48 80.96
N MET A 637 147.94 1.82 79.98
CA MET A 637 148.65 0.55 80.22
C MET A 637 149.90 0.73 81.08
N TRP A 638 150.63 1.85 80.93
CA TRP A 638 151.77 2.16 81.79
C TRP A 638 151.36 2.45 83.24
N ILE A 639 150.24 3.17 83.43
CA ILE A 639 149.63 3.45 84.73
C ILE A 639 149.18 2.14 85.39
N SER A 640 148.47 1.25 84.68
CA SER A 640 148.07 -0.05 85.24
C SER A 640 149.26 -0.96 85.59
N TYR A 641 150.33 -0.95 84.79
CA TYR A 641 151.58 -1.66 85.11
C TYR A 641 152.27 -1.07 86.36
N LEU A 642 152.41 0.26 86.43
CA LEU A 642 153.00 0.93 87.60
C LEU A 642 152.17 0.72 88.87
N LEU A 643 150.84 0.83 88.83
CA LEU A 643 149.98 0.53 89.99
C LEU A 643 150.12 -0.93 90.43
N ARG A 644 150.29 -1.87 89.50
CA ARG A 644 150.46 -3.29 89.79
C ARG A 644 151.84 -3.61 90.37
N GLU A 645 152.91 -2.97 89.91
CA GLU A 645 154.25 -3.16 90.47
C GLU A 645 154.41 -2.43 91.82
N SER A 646 153.83 -1.23 91.98
CA SER A 646 153.83 -0.51 93.27
C SER A 646 152.99 -1.18 94.35
N SER A 647 151.90 -1.88 93.99
CA SER A 647 151.08 -2.66 94.93
C SER A 647 151.64 -4.05 95.26
N GLN A 648 152.77 -4.46 94.64
CA GLN A 648 153.46 -5.72 94.94
C GLN A 648 154.75 -5.58 95.78
N LYS A 649 154.92 -4.45 96.48
CA LYS A 649 155.90 -4.32 97.57
C LYS A 649 155.24 -3.85 98.87
N LYS A 650 155.76 -4.41 99.98
CA LYS A 650 155.67 -3.84 101.33
C LYS A 650 156.73 -2.77 101.51
#